data_AF-A0AAD4LUK5-F1
#
_entry.id   AF-A0AAD4LUK5-F1
#
_cell.length_a   1.000
_cell.length_b   1.000
_cell.length_c   1.000
_cell.angle_alpha   90.00
_cell.angle_beta   90.00
_cell.angle_gamma   90.00
#
_symmetry.space_group_name_H-M   'P 1'
#
loop_
_entity.id
_entity.type
_entity.pdbx_description
1 polymer ?
#
loop_
_entity_poly.entity_id
_entity_poly.type
_entity_poly.pdbx_seq_one_letter_code
_entity_poly.pdbx_strand_id
1 'polypeptide(L)'
;MVSGSELTLFLHQLLSNRLSGLANRPIYYVPFSRSLGMGDSVVKNIWNLYRRCITEGGVLVVQPEHMLSQKLMCIDALRTTHDDHEKFAIASELKEKQDWLDKVSRDILDESDEILHIRYQLVCTSGEPKPVEDHPNRWITTQQVFSRLQEHATQLHAKFPKEFELSKVERGFPTMRILNYEVSREISLLVANDACEGLFSNLPLTVLTGETRSAARRFMVERKVSDEDRQLVHSQCSGTSLWSGILLLRGLLVNGEGILSYVLKERRWRVDYGLDPHRTLLAVPYRAKDVPSLRAEFGHPDVAIALTCLSYYYRGLTKDQVLQCFDLLAKLDNPEMEYEHWVALKIDDIPGSSRQLNGVNTEDGAQVDDSLMPLFKKNTRVVDFYLSQVVFPRAAKEFPFKLSTSAWDLVEDKTNLTTGFSGSVRKEKMANATVFFNDDDGLTVLTQDGIIQPFISSPFNKQLDKCVVYLDNAHTRGTDLKLPQGTRAAVTLGPKVTKDRLLQGCMRMRQLGKGHSVMFFAPGEVDQRIRSYNPSVENHEKPIQARDILRWAMHETCEDIRRHLPHWAEQGLHRHKRLEAYRQYSSTGDLAVLKRGWLQPESRSLEEMYDPLAARSVHDSDATAGSGISSIPAIHERMERLGAVKSVDVRMAEEQEREVHREFEQERQVERPPKVHPALHAIHEDIRTFVETGKIPGSSKHILPLFSPTGLNKELDSMEEWPPSPLTTTDFAITTADSNGLALTDYLRPVNWILSSRSGKMNTVVVISPYEANGLLPIVRKSQYVSLHLYSPRVTATMRSFSNLTFYSVPESPAQVWSAPLHTRIELNLFAGQLYFDSREEYERVCTLLALSLAHPDARCVEVDGFVPPEHRTKGSSPFATSKIPVLKDLIALRRKGMGYDKTQLGQILNVRPLSEKELPRVSS
;
A
#
# COMPACT_ATOMS: atom_id res chain seq x y z
N MET A 1 -3.45 -0.98 8.35
CA MET A 1 -2.63 -1.41 7.20
C MET A 1 -3.40 -2.46 6.41
N VAL A 2 -3.64 -2.21 5.13
CA VAL A 2 -4.29 -3.12 4.17
C VAL A 2 -3.19 -3.66 3.25
N SER A 3 -3.11 -4.98 3.05
CA SER A 3 -2.06 -5.55 2.19
C SER A 3 -2.31 -5.28 0.70
N GLY A 4 -1.27 -5.39 -0.14
CA GLY A 4 -1.45 -5.31 -1.60
C GLY A 4 -2.43 -6.38 -2.12
N SER A 5 -2.44 -7.56 -1.48
CA SER A 5 -3.41 -8.63 -1.75
C SER A 5 -4.84 -8.25 -1.35
N GLU A 6 -5.07 -7.59 -0.20
CA GLU A 6 -6.40 -7.08 0.19
C GLU A 6 -6.87 -5.93 -0.73
N LEU A 7 -5.98 -5.03 -1.14
CA LEU A 7 -6.31 -3.93 -2.04
C LEU A 7 -6.68 -4.45 -3.45
N THR A 8 -5.98 -5.49 -3.91
CA THR A 8 -6.31 -6.20 -5.16
C THR A 8 -7.57 -7.07 -5.02
N LEU A 9 -7.84 -7.63 -3.83
CA LEU A 9 -9.10 -8.34 -3.53
C LEU A 9 -10.29 -7.36 -3.52
N PHE A 10 -10.11 -6.15 -2.98
CA PHE A 10 -11.11 -5.08 -3.06
C PHE A 10 -11.35 -4.66 -4.51
N LEU A 11 -10.30 -4.52 -5.33
CA LEU A 11 -10.43 -4.24 -6.77
C LEU A 11 -11.16 -5.38 -7.49
N HIS A 12 -10.84 -6.65 -7.21
CA HIS A 12 -11.54 -7.83 -7.74
C HIS A 12 -13.04 -7.79 -7.38
N GLN A 13 -13.37 -7.55 -6.11
CA GLN A 13 -14.77 -7.41 -5.67
C GLN A 13 -15.48 -6.22 -6.31
N LEU A 14 -14.81 -5.06 -6.41
CA LEU A 14 -15.37 -3.85 -7.02
C LEU A 14 -15.67 -4.09 -8.50
N LEU A 15 -14.70 -4.58 -9.26
CA LEU A 15 -14.84 -4.89 -10.68
C LEU A 15 -15.88 -5.99 -10.90
N SER A 16 -15.90 -7.04 -10.06
CA SER A 16 -16.89 -8.11 -10.14
C SER A 16 -18.32 -7.56 -9.97
N ASN A 17 -18.56 -6.80 -8.89
CA ASN A 17 -19.86 -6.18 -8.61
C ASN A 17 -20.29 -5.12 -9.66
N ARG A 18 -19.34 -4.50 -10.38
CA ARG A 18 -19.61 -3.42 -11.36
C ARG A 18 -19.70 -3.90 -12.81
N LEU A 19 -18.94 -4.94 -13.19
CA LEU A 19 -18.79 -5.39 -14.58
C LEU A 19 -19.46 -6.74 -14.88
N SER A 20 -19.56 -7.66 -13.92
CA SER A 20 -20.04 -9.03 -14.20
C SER A 20 -21.51 -9.10 -14.65
N GLY A 21 -22.31 -8.05 -14.38
CA GLY A 21 -23.67 -7.89 -14.90
C GLY A 21 -23.83 -7.00 -16.14
N LEU A 22 -22.78 -6.28 -16.56
CA LEU A 22 -22.85 -5.29 -17.67
C LEU A 22 -22.00 -5.67 -18.88
N ALA A 23 -20.83 -6.29 -18.66
CA ALA A 23 -19.91 -6.70 -19.72
C ALA A 23 -19.99 -8.20 -20.05
N ASN A 24 -20.75 -8.98 -19.26
CA ASN A 24 -20.83 -10.44 -19.34
C ASN A 24 -19.46 -11.15 -19.41
N ARG A 25 -18.49 -10.66 -18.63
CA ARG A 25 -17.15 -11.25 -18.48
C ARG A 25 -16.87 -11.59 -17.01
N PRO A 26 -16.45 -12.82 -16.69
CA PRO A 26 -16.00 -13.17 -15.35
C PRO A 26 -14.65 -12.53 -15.04
N ILE A 27 -14.35 -12.36 -13.75
CA ILE A 27 -13.12 -11.73 -13.29
C ILE A 27 -12.36 -12.67 -12.36
N TYR A 28 -11.08 -12.82 -12.66
CA TYR A 28 -10.14 -13.75 -12.05
C TYR A 28 -9.08 -13.00 -11.26
N TYR A 29 -8.54 -13.63 -10.23
CA TYR A 29 -7.43 -13.12 -9.42
C TYR A 29 -6.47 -14.28 -9.15
N VAL A 30 -5.17 -14.02 -9.25
CA VAL A 30 -4.10 -14.95 -8.87
C VAL A 30 -3.10 -14.21 -7.98
N PRO A 31 -3.07 -14.49 -6.67
CA PRO A 31 -1.91 -14.18 -5.85
C PRO A 31 -0.79 -15.16 -6.23
N PHE A 32 0.44 -14.66 -6.40
CA PHE A 32 1.61 -15.49 -6.64
C PHE A 32 2.84 -14.83 -6.00
N SER A 33 3.59 -15.59 -5.20
CA SER A 33 4.70 -15.12 -4.38
C SER A 33 5.71 -16.25 -4.15
N ARG A 34 6.97 -15.91 -3.84
CA ARG A 34 8.02 -16.90 -3.53
C ARG A 34 7.73 -17.76 -2.28
N SER A 35 6.79 -17.34 -1.43
CA SER A 35 6.29 -18.09 -0.27
C SER A 35 5.37 -19.27 -0.63
N LEU A 36 4.77 -19.30 -1.83
CA LEU A 36 3.98 -20.42 -2.33
C LEU A 36 4.90 -21.59 -2.73
N GLY A 37 5.05 -22.57 -1.83
CA GLY A 37 5.80 -23.80 -2.09
C GLY A 37 5.30 -24.48 -3.37
N MET A 38 6.20 -24.68 -4.34
CA MET A 38 5.88 -25.16 -5.68
C MET A 38 5.54 -26.66 -5.71
N GLY A 39 4.36 -26.99 -5.20
CA GLY A 39 3.73 -28.29 -5.36
C GLY A 39 3.03 -28.41 -6.72
N ASP A 40 3.08 -29.61 -7.29
CA ASP A 40 2.41 -30.02 -8.53
C ASP A 40 0.90 -29.66 -8.56
N SER A 41 0.23 -29.72 -7.41
CA SER A 41 -1.17 -29.29 -7.24
C SER A 41 -1.39 -27.79 -7.44
N VAL A 42 -0.45 -26.93 -7.04
CA VAL A 42 -0.52 -25.47 -7.21
C VAL A 42 -0.40 -25.11 -8.69
N VAL A 43 0.57 -25.71 -9.38
CA VAL A 43 0.81 -25.51 -10.82
C VAL A 43 -0.35 -26.04 -11.68
N LYS A 44 -1.06 -27.08 -11.23
CA LYS A 44 -2.32 -27.55 -11.84
C LYS A 44 -3.51 -26.62 -11.55
N ASN A 45 -3.61 -26.05 -10.35
CA ASN A 45 -4.67 -25.08 -10.01
C ASN A 45 -4.55 -23.77 -10.79
N ILE A 46 -3.34 -23.19 -10.88
CA ILE A 46 -3.06 -21.99 -11.69
C ILE A 46 -3.42 -22.24 -13.16
N TRP A 47 -3.03 -23.40 -13.71
CA TRP A 47 -3.33 -23.76 -15.09
C TRP A 47 -4.83 -23.87 -15.39
N ASN A 48 -5.57 -24.54 -14.51
CA ASN A 48 -7.02 -24.66 -14.63
C ASN A 48 -7.72 -23.29 -14.57
N LEU A 49 -7.19 -22.36 -13.77
CA LEU A 49 -7.69 -20.99 -13.68
C LEU A 49 -7.42 -20.21 -14.98
N TYR A 50 -6.20 -20.24 -15.53
CA TYR A 50 -5.87 -19.60 -16.80
C TYR A 50 -6.71 -20.14 -17.97
N ARG A 51 -6.84 -21.47 -18.08
CA ARG A 51 -7.68 -22.10 -19.11
C ARG A 51 -9.14 -21.67 -19.01
N ARG A 52 -9.71 -21.59 -17.80
CA ARG A 52 -11.07 -21.09 -17.60
C ARG A 52 -11.22 -19.61 -17.94
N CYS A 53 -10.29 -18.76 -17.48
CA CYS A 53 -10.31 -17.32 -17.78
C CYS A 53 -10.38 -17.05 -19.29
N ILE A 54 -9.59 -17.76 -20.09
CA ILE A 54 -9.59 -17.60 -21.56
C ILE A 54 -10.84 -18.24 -22.20
N THR A 55 -11.25 -19.43 -21.76
CA THR A 55 -12.47 -20.09 -22.29
C THR A 55 -13.73 -19.26 -22.05
N GLU A 56 -13.79 -18.53 -20.93
CA GLU A 56 -14.93 -17.70 -20.54
C GLU A 56 -14.77 -16.22 -20.97
N GLY A 57 -13.71 -15.86 -21.69
CA GLY A 57 -13.43 -14.48 -22.15
C GLY A 57 -13.21 -13.46 -21.02
N GLY A 58 -12.82 -13.94 -19.84
CA GLY A 58 -12.71 -13.17 -18.60
C GLY A 58 -11.51 -12.22 -18.53
N VAL A 59 -11.43 -11.50 -17.41
CA VAL A 59 -10.35 -10.56 -17.10
C VAL A 59 -9.55 -11.09 -15.90
N LEU A 60 -8.24 -11.24 -16.04
CA LEU A 60 -7.33 -11.59 -14.95
C LEU A 60 -6.76 -10.31 -14.32
N VAL A 61 -6.98 -10.12 -13.03
CA VAL A 61 -6.38 -9.05 -12.22
C VAL A 61 -5.19 -9.64 -11.47
N VAL A 62 -4.01 -9.03 -11.63
CA VAL A 62 -2.72 -9.48 -11.09
C VAL A 62 -1.86 -8.24 -10.78
N GLN A 63 -1.02 -8.33 -9.74
CA GLN A 63 -0.05 -7.28 -9.40
C GLN A 63 1.28 -7.49 -10.17
N PRO A 64 2.02 -6.45 -10.57
CA PRO A 64 3.26 -6.58 -11.35
C PRO A 64 4.29 -7.51 -10.71
N GLU A 65 4.47 -7.43 -9.39
CA GLU A 65 5.40 -8.27 -8.63
C GLU A 65 5.04 -9.76 -8.72
N HIS A 66 3.76 -10.14 -8.80
CA HIS A 66 3.34 -11.55 -8.90
C HIS A 66 3.78 -12.17 -10.24
N MET A 67 3.69 -11.42 -11.35
CA MET A 67 4.16 -11.88 -12.67
C MET A 67 5.69 -12.05 -12.69
N LEU A 68 6.40 -11.11 -12.09
CA LEU A 68 7.85 -11.06 -12.08
C LEU A 68 8.45 -12.09 -11.10
N SER A 69 7.83 -12.29 -9.93
CA SER A 69 8.11 -13.38 -9.00
C SER A 69 7.94 -14.73 -9.67
N GLN A 70 6.87 -14.95 -10.44
CA GLN A 70 6.70 -16.17 -11.25
C GLN A 70 7.85 -16.37 -12.25
N LYS A 71 8.24 -15.32 -13.00
CA LYS A 71 9.39 -15.40 -13.92
C LYS A 71 10.70 -15.76 -13.18
N LEU A 72 10.94 -15.16 -12.02
CA LEU A 72 12.14 -15.41 -11.21
C LEU A 72 12.16 -16.84 -10.63
N MET A 73 11.04 -17.31 -10.05
CA MET A 73 10.92 -18.67 -9.50
C MET A 73 11.11 -19.76 -10.56
N CYS A 74 10.52 -19.61 -11.76
CA CYS A 74 10.70 -20.54 -12.86
C CYS A 74 12.19 -20.75 -13.20
N ILE A 75 12.98 -19.67 -13.25
CA ILE A 75 14.41 -19.73 -13.54
C ILE A 75 15.22 -20.24 -12.34
N ASP A 76 14.87 -19.82 -11.11
CA ASP A 76 15.60 -20.24 -9.91
C ASP A 76 15.47 -21.75 -9.66
N ALA A 77 14.29 -22.33 -9.89
CA ALA A 77 14.07 -23.77 -9.81
C ALA A 77 14.87 -24.54 -10.87
N LEU A 78 14.73 -24.20 -12.16
CA LEU A 78 15.49 -24.83 -13.25
C LEU A 78 17.02 -24.79 -13.02
N ARG A 79 17.51 -23.77 -12.32
CA ARG A 79 18.92 -23.58 -11.94
C ARG A 79 19.38 -24.40 -10.73
N THR A 80 18.46 -24.78 -9.83
CA THR A 80 18.77 -25.40 -8.52
C THR A 80 18.37 -26.86 -8.41
N THR A 81 17.44 -27.35 -9.25
CA THR A 81 16.82 -28.67 -9.09
C THR A 81 17.32 -29.72 -10.09
N HIS A 82 18.55 -29.59 -10.60
CA HIS A 82 19.10 -30.55 -11.57
C HIS A 82 19.17 -31.98 -11.00
N ASP A 83 19.41 -32.11 -9.69
CA ASP A 83 19.46 -33.40 -8.98
C ASP A 83 18.09 -33.82 -8.41
N ASP A 84 17.04 -33.04 -8.68
CA ASP A 84 15.67 -33.23 -8.20
C ASP A 84 14.70 -33.21 -9.40
N HIS A 85 14.55 -34.38 -10.03
CA HIS A 85 13.74 -34.55 -11.24
C HIS A 85 12.28 -34.12 -11.08
N GLU A 86 11.70 -34.23 -9.88
CA GLU A 86 10.30 -33.83 -9.64
C GLU A 86 10.17 -32.31 -9.70
N LYS A 87 11.02 -31.57 -8.95
CA LYS A 87 10.99 -30.10 -9.00
C LYS A 87 11.41 -29.55 -10.37
N PHE A 88 12.33 -30.22 -11.08
CA PHE A 88 12.72 -29.82 -12.44
C PHE A 88 11.55 -29.95 -13.44
N ALA A 89 10.76 -31.03 -13.33
CA ALA A 89 9.56 -31.22 -14.15
C ALA A 89 8.50 -30.15 -13.84
N ILE A 90 8.23 -29.87 -12.57
CA ILE A 90 7.28 -28.82 -12.12
C ILE A 90 7.70 -27.44 -12.65
N ALA A 91 8.99 -27.09 -12.56
CA ALA A 91 9.52 -25.81 -13.06
C ALA A 91 9.42 -25.71 -14.59
N SER A 92 9.65 -26.80 -15.31
CA SER A 92 9.52 -26.88 -16.77
C SER A 92 8.06 -26.72 -17.21
N GLU A 93 7.11 -27.39 -16.53
CA GLU A 93 5.68 -27.30 -16.82
C GLU A 93 5.12 -25.89 -16.51
N LEU A 94 5.54 -25.27 -15.39
CA LEU A 94 5.13 -23.90 -15.05
C LEU A 94 5.68 -22.88 -16.06
N LYS A 95 6.90 -23.10 -16.56
CA LYS A 95 7.50 -22.30 -17.63
C LYS A 95 6.72 -22.41 -18.95
N GLU A 96 6.38 -23.62 -19.40
CA GLU A 96 5.58 -23.81 -20.62
C GLU A 96 4.23 -23.08 -20.54
N LYS A 97 3.59 -23.12 -19.37
CA LYS A 97 2.32 -22.42 -19.09
C LYS A 97 2.47 -20.89 -19.09
N GLN A 98 3.63 -20.36 -18.72
CA GLN A 98 3.93 -18.93 -18.78
C GLN A 98 4.24 -18.50 -20.23
N ASP A 99 5.12 -19.22 -20.92
CA ASP A 99 5.39 -19.06 -22.36
C ASP A 99 4.12 -19.23 -23.22
N TRP A 100 3.08 -19.94 -22.74
CA TRP A 100 1.75 -19.98 -23.35
C TRP A 100 0.94 -18.72 -23.04
N LEU A 101 0.87 -18.30 -21.77
CA LEU A 101 0.09 -17.14 -21.33
C LEU A 101 0.51 -15.87 -22.09
N ASP A 102 1.80 -15.63 -22.23
CA ASP A 102 2.34 -14.43 -22.91
C ASP A 102 2.06 -14.39 -24.43
N LYS A 103 1.61 -15.50 -25.03
CA LYS A 103 1.15 -15.56 -26.44
C LYS A 103 -0.36 -15.31 -26.59
N VAL A 104 -1.14 -15.53 -25.53
CA VAL A 104 -2.61 -15.49 -25.57
C VAL A 104 -3.24 -14.35 -24.75
N SER A 105 -2.51 -13.79 -23.78
CA SER A 105 -2.95 -12.61 -23.02
C SER A 105 -2.80 -11.33 -23.84
N ARG A 106 -3.47 -10.27 -23.39
CA ARG A 106 -3.14 -8.88 -23.74
C ARG A 106 -3.13 -8.07 -22.46
N ASP A 107 -1.98 -7.51 -22.13
CA ASP A 107 -1.77 -6.89 -20.84
C ASP A 107 -2.20 -5.41 -20.86
N ILE A 108 -2.84 -4.97 -19.78
CA ILE A 108 -3.35 -3.61 -19.62
C ILE A 108 -2.86 -3.06 -18.29
N LEU A 109 -2.13 -1.94 -18.32
CA LEU A 109 -1.47 -1.35 -17.16
C LEU A 109 -2.22 -0.09 -16.71
N ASP A 110 -2.84 -0.13 -15.54
CA ASP A 110 -3.37 1.06 -14.85
C ASP A 110 -2.24 1.79 -14.09
N GLU A 111 -2.34 3.11 -13.93
CA GLU A 111 -1.29 4.01 -13.40
C GLU A 111 0.13 3.65 -13.93
N SER A 112 0.25 3.48 -15.25
CA SER A 112 1.44 2.93 -15.91
C SER A 112 2.72 3.78 -15.76
N ASP A 113 2.62 5.00 -15.25
CA ASP A 113 3.77 5.86 -14.97
C ASP A 113 4.50 5.52 -13.66
N GLU A 114 3.86 4.83 -12.72
CA GLU A 114 4.54 4.26 -11.54
C GLU A 114 4.90 2.77 -11.77
N ILE A 115 4.05 1.96 -12.44
CA ILE A 115 4.38 0.55 -12.75
C ILE A 115 5.64 0.42 -13.63
N LEU A 116 5.87 1.40 -14.52
CA LEU A 116 7.06 1.45 -15.39
C LEU A 116 8.12 2.43 -14.85
N HIS A 117 8.02 2.84 -13.59
CA HIS A 117 9.01 3.74 -12.98
C HIS A 117 10.36 3.03 -12.86
N ILE A 118 11.41 3.68 -13.35
CA ILE A 118 12.77 3.16 -13.47
C ILE A 118 13.40 2.57 -12.19
N ARG A 119 13.12 3.17 -11.03
CA ARG A 119 13.46 2.67 -9.67
C ARG A 119 12.79 1.35 -9.28
N TYR A 120 11.85 0.80 -10.05
CA TYR A 120 11.20 -0.48 -9.75
C TYR A 120 12.01 -1.65 -10.33
N GLN A 121 12.62 -2.41 -9.43
CA GLN A 121 13.36 -3.64 -9.73
C GLN A 121 13.02 -4.69 -8.67
N LEU A 122 12.54 -5.85 -9.10
CA LEU A 122 12.28 -7.01 -8.23
C LEU A 122 13.52 -7.90 -8.21
N VAL A 123 13.98 -8.25 -7.00
CA VAL A 123 15.28 -8.88 -6.76
C VAL A 123 15.11 -10.11 -5.87
N CYS A 124 15.39 -11.26 -6.45
CA CYS A 124 15.34 -12.57 -5.81
C CYS A 124 16.78 -12.97 -5.42
N THR A 125 17.08 -13.01 -4.13
CA THR A 125 18.41 -13.38 -3.62
C THR A 125 18.64 -14.90 -3.65
N SER A 126 19.90 -15.30 -3.88
CA SER A 126 20.35 -16.69 -4.03
C SER A 126 21.67 -16.94 -3.28
N GLY A 127 21.70 -18.02 -2.49
CA GLY A 127 22.85 -18.43 -1.69
C GLY A 127 22.63 -18.18 -0.20
N GLU A 128 23.61 -18.54 0.62
CA GLU A 128 23.53 -18.32 2.07
C GLU A 128 23.81 -16.84 2.42
N PRO A 129 23.05 -16.23 3.33
CA PRO A 129 23.28 -14.86 3.80
C PRO A 129 24.55 -14.79 4.66
N LYS A 130 25.38 -13.76 4.43
CA LYS A 130 26.63 -13.51 5.17
C LYS A 130 26.61 -12.11 5.81
N PRO A 131 27.40 -11.85 6.86
CA PRO A 131 27.72 -10.49 7.27
C PRO A 131 28.36 -9.74 6.10
N VAL A 132 28.16 -8.42 6.04
CA VAL A 132 28.88 -7.56 5.08
C VAL A 132 30.40 -7.62 5.31
N GLU A 133 31.18 -7.43 4.24
CA GLU A 133 32.64 -7.33 4.32
C GLU A 133 33.09 -6.27 5.36
N ASP A 134 34.22 -6.52 6.03
CA ASP A 134 34.79 -5.69 7.10
C ASP A 134 33.84 -5.47 8.29
N HIS A 135 32.98 -6.45 8.57
CA HIS A 135 32.23 -6.54 9.82
C HIS A 135 33.16 -6.67 11.05
N PRO A 136 33.01 -5.87 12.13
CA PRO A 136 32.04 -4.79 12.36
C PRO A 136 32.54 -3.38 12.00
N ASN A 137 33.81 -3.23 11.62
CA ASN A 137 34.43 -1.94 11.27
C ASN A 137 33.60 -1.12 10.25
N ARG A 138 32.92 -1.79 9.31
CA ARG A 138 32.14 -1.13 8.26
C ARG A 138 31.04 -0.21 8.79
N TRP A 139 30.31 -0.61 9.83
CA TRP A 139 29.36 0.31 10.47
C TRP A 139 30.00 1.18 11.57
N ILE A 140 30.98 0.66 12.32
CA ILE A 140 31.70 1.44 13.35
C ILE A 140 32.34 2.70 12.74
N THR A 141 32.99 2.57 11.57
CA THR A 141 33.59 3.69 10.84
C THR A 141 32.52 4.69 10.38
N THR A 142 31.37 4.22 9.90
CA THR A 142 30.24 5.09 9.52
C THR A 142 29.65 5.83 10.72
N GLN A 143 29.55 5.18 11.88
CA GLN A 143 29.12 5.81 13.13
C GLN A 143 30.13 6.87 13.59
N GLN A 144 31.43 6.58 13.51
CA GLN A 144 32.49 7.55 13.82
C GLN A 144 32.49 8.74 12.86
N VAL A 145 32.27 8.55 11.55
CA VAL A 145 32.05 9.65 10.58
C VAL A 145 30.91 10.57 11.04
N PHE A 146 29.78 10.02 11.49
CA PHE A 146 28.68 10.83 12.01
C PHE A 146 29.01 11.52 13.34
N SER A 147 29.72 10.84 14.26
CA SER A 147 30.18 11.45 15.51
C SER A 147 31.13 12.64 15.25
N ARG A 148 32.09 12.49 14.31
CA ARG A 148 32.97 13.60 13.93
C ARG A 148 32.18 14.76 13.30
N LEU A 149 31.22 14.47 12.42
CA LEU A 149 30.33 15.48 11.86
C LEU A 149 29.47 16.18 12.94
N GLN A 150 29.06 15.49 13.99
CA GLN A 150 28.28 16.08 15.10
C GLN A 150 29.06 17.17 15.84
N GLU A 151 30.35 16.96 16.11
CA GLU A 151 31.23 17.97 16.71
C GLU A 151 31.39 19.20 15.80
N HIS A 152 31.69 18.97 14.51
CA HIS A 152 31.92 20.05 13.55
C HIS A 152 30.64 20.83 13.17
N ALA A 153 29.44 20.28 13.41
CA ALA A 153 28.16 20.80 12.91
C ALA A 153 27.89 22.26 13.30
N THR A 154 28.20 22.67 14.53
CA THR A 154 27.95 24.04 15.01
C THR A 154 28.86 25.05 14.29
N GLN A 155 30.12 24.70 14.07
CA GLN A 155 31.08 25.52 13.32
C GLN A 155 30.71 25.59 11.83
N LEU A 156 30.29 24.46 11.25
CA LEU A 156 29.80 24.39 9.87
C LEU A 156 28.57 25.28 9.65
N HIS A 157 27.60 25.28 10.57
CA HIS A 157 26.43 26.17 10.48
C HIS A 157 26.80 27.65 10.66
N ALA A 158 27.77 27.97 11.54
CA ALA A 158 28.29 29.33 11.67
C ALA A 158 29.04 29.82 10.41
N LYS A 159 29.74 28.92 9.71
CA LYS A 159 30.46 29.20 8.45
C LYS A 159 29.54 29.27 7.23
N PHE A 160 28.47 28.48 7.20
CA PHE A 160 27.55 28.29 6.08
C PHE A 160 26.07 28.40 6.49
N PRO A 161 25.62 29.54 7.05
CA PRO A 161 24.30 29.65 7.72
C PRO A 161 23.09 29.60 6.77
N LYS A 162 23.29 29.67 5.45
CA LYS A 162 22.22 29.52 4.44
C LYS A 162 22.31 28.22 3.65
N GLU A 163 23.47 27.56 3.69
CA GLU A 163 23.84 26.43 2.84
C GLU A 163 23.92 25.10 3.62
N PHE A 164 23.95 25.17 4.96
CA PHE A 164 23.90 24.03 5.88
C PHE A 164 22.77 24.24 6.91
N GLU A 165 21.70 23.46 6.79
CA GLU A 165 20.60 23.48 7.77
C GLU A 165 20.95 22.61 8.98
N LEU A 166 20.75 23.14 10.18
CA LEU A 166 21.02 22.45 11.45
C LEU A 166 19.86 22.68 12.43
N SER A 167 19.24 21.61 12.93
CA SER A 167 18.20 21.74 13.96
C SER A 167 18.80 22.06 15.33
N LYS A 168 18.17 22.99 16.06
CA LYS A 168 18.39 23.11 17.50
C LYS A 168 17.77 21.91 18.22
N VAL A 169 18.59 21.16 18.96
CA VAL A 169 18.18 20.09 19.88
C VAL A 169 18.98 20.21 21.17
N GLU A 170 18.33 20.00 22.31
CA GLU A 170 18.97 20.07 23.63
C GLU A 170 19.76 18.80 23.95
N ARG A 171 19.30 17.64 23.45
CA ARG A 171 19.93 16.33 23.63
C ARG A 171 19.81 15.48 22.35
N GLY A 172 20.86 14.71 22.07
CA GLY A 172 20.97 13.82 20.91
C GLY A 172 21.48 14.47 19.63
N PHE A 173 21.46 13.69 18.54
CA PHE A 173 21.99 14.10 17.24
C PHE A 173 21.06 15.12 16.55
N PRO A 174 21.56 16.26 16.04
CA PRO A 174 20.74 17.24 15.32
C PRO A 174 20.44 16.76 13.89
N THR A 175 19.25 17.06 13.36
CA THR A 175 18.99 16.88 11.93
C THR A 175 19.79 17.88 11.12
N MET A 176 20.57 17.38 10.18
CA MET A 176 21.45 18.17 9.30
C MET A 176 20.97 18.07 7.84
N ARG A 177 21.11 19.14 7.06
CA ARG A 177 20.98 19.09 5.59
C ARG A 177 22.05 19.91 4.89
N ILE A 178 22.61 19.33 3.84
CA ILE A 178 23.54 20.00 2.92
C ILE A 178 22.73 20.57 1.75
N LEU A 179 22.85 21.86 1.46
CA LEU A 179 22.19 22.50 0.31
C LEU A 179 23.17 22.81 -0.84
N ASN A 180 24.47 22.97 -0.55
CA ASN A 180 25.51 23.36 -1.52
C ASN A 180 26.69 22.35 -1.53
N TYR A 181 27.37 22.23 -2.68
CA TYR A 181 28.60 21.46 -2.86
C TYR A 181 29.75 21.92 -1.93
N GLU A 182 29.90 23.23 -1.71
CA GLU A 182 30.99 23.78 -0.89
C GLU A 182 30.96 23.24 0.56
N VAL A 183 29.76 23.10 1.13
CA VAL A 183 29.54 22.52 2.47
C VAL A 183 29.92 21.04 2.50
N SER A 184 29.58 20.29 1.44
CA SER A 184 29.97 18.88 1.29
C SER A 184 31.49 18.72 1.24
N ARG A 185 32.19 19.56 0.47
CA ARG A 185 33.67 19.56 0.40
C ARG A 185 34.30 19.88 1.76
N GLU A 186 33.78 20.85 2.51
CA GLU A 186 34.27 21.18 3.85
C GLU A 186 34.10 19.99 4.82
N ILE A 187 32.90 19.38 4.85
CA ILE A 187 32.62 18.20 5.68
C ILE A 187 33.57 17.05 5.36
N SER A 188 33.74 16.73 4.08
CA SER A 188 34.68 15.70 3.61
C SER A 188 36.11 15.95 4.08
N LEU A 189 36.58 17.20 3.99
CA LEU A 189 37.94 17.57 4.42
C LEU A 189 38.12 17.50 5.94
N LEU A 190 37.15 17.98 6.72
CA LEU A 190 37.22 17.93 8.18
C LEU A 190 37.25 16.48 8.69
N VAL A 191 36.33 15.63 8.23
CA VAL A 191 36.27 14.23 8.67
C VAL A 191 37.51 13.42 8.20
N ALA A 192 38.05 13.73 7.01
CA ALA A 192 39.29 13.13 6.53
C ALA A 192 40.53 13.59 7.34
N ASN A 193 40.56 14.84 7.83
CA ASN A 193 41.61 15.30 8.74
C ASN A 193 41.50 14.58 10.10
N ASP A 194 40.32 14.54 10.70
CA ASP A 194 40.06 13.82 11.96
C ASP A 194 40.53 12.35 11.90
N ALA A 195 40.33 11.68 10.77
CA ALA A 195 40.86 10.33 10.51
C ALA A 195 42.41 10.29 10.46
N CYS A 196 43.04 11.22 9.74
CA CYS A 196 44.50 11.34 9.66
C CYS A 196 45.17 11.79 10.96
N GLU A 197 44.42 12.41 11.88
CA GLU A 197 44.87 12.79 13.23
C GLU A 197 44.67 11.65 14.25
N GLY A 198 43.97 10.57 13.86
CA GLY A 198 43.78 9.38 14.69
C GLY A 198 42.55 9.42 15.61
N LEU A 199 41.56 10.27 15.31
CA LEU A 199 40.30 10.36 16.07
C LEU A 199 39.32 9.21 15.75
N PHE A 200 39.72 8.25 14.92
CA PHE A 200 38.97 7.04 14.59
C PHE A 200 39.60 5.83 15.27
N SER A 201 38.93 5.27 16.29
CA SER A 201 39.53 4.26 17.18
C SER A 201 39.80 2.91 16.51
N ASN A 202 39.07 2.58 15.44
CA ASN A 202 39.29 1.36 14.65
C ASN A 202 40.18 1.60 13.40
N LEU A 203 40.63 2.84 13.15
CA LEU A 203 41.40 3.21 11.96
C LEU A 203 42.59 4.13 12.30
N PRO A 204 43.68 3.61 12.91
CA PRO A 204 44.82 4.39 13.36
C PRO A 204 45.75 4.83 12.20
N LEU A 205 45.29 5.76 11.36
CA LEU A 205 46.08 6.32 10.24
C LEU A 205 47.34 7.09 10.69
N THR A 206 47.49 7.35 11.99
CA THR A 206 48.70 7.92 12.60
C THR A 206 49.94 7.03 12.47
N VAL A 207 49.75 5.73 12.24
CA VAL A 207 50.84 4.76 11.94
C VAL A 207 51.46 5.01 10.56
N LEU A 208 50.72 5.63 9.62
CA LEU A 208 51.22 5.94 8.28
C LEU A 208 52.22 7.11 8.29
N THR A 209 53.19 7.06 7.39
CA THR A 209 54.17 8.16 7.20
C THR A 209 53.45 9.47 6.85
N GLY A 210 54.05 10.63 7.14
CA GLY A 210 53.42 11.93 6.84
C GLY A 210 53.08 12.12 5.35
N GLU A 211 53.85 11.49 4.46
CA GLU A 211 53.61 11.48 3.02
C GLU A 211 52.43 10.55 2.66
N THR A 212 52.48 9.28 3.07
CA THR A 212 51.41 8.30 2.81
C THR A 212 50.08 8.71 3.44
N ARG A 213 50.12 9.37 4.60
CA ARG A 213 48.93 9.91 5.26
C ARG A 213 48.35 11.12 4.52
N SER A 214 49.20 11.96 3.93
CA SER A 214 48.76 13.05 3.05
C SER A 214 48.16 12.52 1.75
N ALA A 215 48.73 11.45 1.18
CA ALA A 215 48.15 10.72 0.05
C ALA A 215 46.82 10.05 0.42
N ALA A 216 46.71 9.45 1.61
CA ALA A 216 45.46 8.86 2.11
C ALA A 216 44.35 9.91 2.26
N ARG A 217 44.66 11.11 2.78
CA ARG A 217 43.69 12.21 2.83
C ARG A 217 43.18 12.59 1.45
N ARG A 218 44.07 12.74 0.46
CA ARG A 218 43.69 12.99 -0.95
C ARG A 218 42.85 11.86 -1.52
N PHE A 219 43.28 10.60 -1.32
CA PHE A 219 42.56 9.41 -1.76
C PHE A 219 41.14 9.33 -1.21
N MET A 220 40.89 9.74 0.04
CA MET A 220 39.55 9.72 0.63
C MET A 220 38.61 10.79 0.03
N VAL A 221 39.09 12.00 -0.27
CA VAL A 221 38.21 13.13 -0.66
C VAL A 221 38.20 13.47 -2.15
N GLU A 222 39.27 13.19 -2.90
CA GLU A 222 39.42 13.66 -4.28
C GLU A 222 38.71 12.74 -5.29
N ARG A 223 37.88 13.32 -6.16
CA ARG A 223 37.17 12.55 -7.22
C ARG A 223 38.17 11.85 -8.15
N LYS A 224 39.22 12.57 -8.57
CA LYS A 224 40.33 12.07 -9.39
C LYS A 224 41.59 12.01 -8.53
N VAL A 225 41.94 10.83 -8.06
CA VAL A 225 43.20 10.59 -7.34
C VAL A 225 44.32 10.33 -8.35
N SER A 226 45.55 10.73 -8.05
CA SER A 226 46.73 10.34 -8.83
C SER A 226 47.02 8.85 -8.65
N ASP A 227 47.56 8.20 -9.69
CA ASP A 227 47.93 6.79 -9.61
C ASP A 227 49.13 6.59 -8.65
N GLU A 228 49.96 7.63 -8.48
CA GLU A 228 51.03 7.75 -7.49
C GLU A 228 50.50 7.73 -6.04
N ASP A 229 49.54 8.61 -5.70
CA ASP A 229 48.93 8.66 -4.36
C ASP A 229 48.26 7.32 -4.01
N ARG A 230 47.52 6.73 -4.97
CA ARG A 230 46.94 5.40 -4.77
C ARG A 230 48.03 4.37 -4.52
N GLN A 231 49.06 4.31 -5.36
CA GLN A 231 50.11 3.30 -5.22
C GLN A 231 50.84 3.44 -3.88
N LEU A 232 51.11 4.66 -3.43
CA LEU A 232 51.72 4.92 -2.13
C LEU A 232 50.85 4.43 -0.96
N VAL A 233 49.56 4.76 -0.95
CA VAL A 233 48.61 4.30 0.09
C VAL A 233 48.46 2.77 0.05
N HIS A 234 48.21 2.20 -1.13
CA HIS A 234 48.06 0.76 -1.33
C HIS A 234 49.32 -0.01 -0.90
N SER A 235 50.53 0.53 -1.15
CA SER A 235 51.79 -0.14 -0.79
C SER A 235 52.00 -0.36 0.71
N GLN A 236 51.37 0.47 1.56
CA GLN A 236 51.47 0.36 3.03
C GLN A 236 50.20 -0.22 3.68
N CYS A 237 49.05 -0.17 3.01
CA CYS A 237 47.77 -0.56 3.60
C CYS A 237 47.21 -1.89 3.07
N SER A 238 47.55 -2.31 1.83
CA SER A 238 46.92 -3.47 1.17
C SER A 238 47.08 -4.76 2.00
N GLY A 239 46.02 -5.56 2.04
CA GLY A 239 45.94 -6.76 2.89
C GLY A 239 45.70 -6.49 4.39
N THR A 240 45.50 -5.23 4.81
CA THR A 240 45.18 -4.86 6.19
C THR A 240 43.83 -4.16 6.29
N SER A 241 43.23 -4.14 7.49
CA SER A 241 41.99 -3.39 7.77
C SER A 241 42.11 -1.87 7.54
N LEU A 242 43.34 -1.32 7.53
CA LEU A 242 43.55 0.09 7.16
C LEU A 242 43.10 0.37 5.72
N TRP A 243 43.27 -0.58 4.80
CA TRP A 243 42.85 -0.43 3.40
C TRP A 243 41.33 -0.46 3.28
N SER A 244 40.66 -1.43 3.92
CA SER A 244 39.19 -1.49 4.00
C SER A 244 38.59 -0.20 4.58
N GLY A 245 39.14 0.31 5.68
CA GLY A 245 38.70 1.56 6.28
C GLY A 245 38.96 2.80 5.41
N ILE A 246 40.11 2.90 4.73
CA ILE A 246 40.40 4.00 3.80
C ILE A 246 39.49 3.96 2.57
N LEU A 247 39.18 2.77 2.04
CA LEU A 247 38.22 2.60 0.94
C LEU A 247 36.81 3.00 1.35
N LEU A 248 36.36 2.57 2.53
CA LEU A 248 35.06 2.96 3.08
C LEU A 248 34.97 4.47 3.34
N LEU A 249 36.00 5.08 3.95
CA LEU A 249 36.06 6.53 4.11
C LEU A 249 36.08 7.25 2.76
N ARG A 250 36.72 6.70 1.72
CA ARG A 250 36.59 7.23 0.36
C ARG A 250 35.13 7.17 -0.12
N GLY A 251 34.47 6.02 -0.01
CA GLY A 251 33.06 5.86 -0.37
C GLY A 251 32.11 6.83 0.33
N LEU A 252 32.39 7.12 1.61
CA LEU A 252 31.64 8.09 2.40
C LEU A 252 31.97 9.55 2.03
N LEU A 253 33.24 9.88 1.74
CA LEU A 253 33.77 11.26 1.77
C LEU A 253 34.20 11.86 0.41
N VAL A 254 34.12 11.17 -0.74
CA VAL A 254 34.46 11.82 -2.03
C VAL A 254 33.68 13.13 -2.23
N ASN A 255 34.38 14.23 -2.48
CA ASN A 255 33.86 15.59 -2.46
C ASN A 255 32.61 15.77 -3.34
N GLY A 256 31.45 15.96 -2.70
CA GLY A 256 30.15 16.18 -3.34
C GLY A 256 29.44 14.93 -3.88
N GLU A 257 30.15 13.85 -4.15
CA GLU A 257 29.64 12.62 -4.79
C GLU A 257 29.61 11.39 -3.86
N GLY A 258 30.31 11.43 -2.72
CA GLY A 258 30.32 10.37 -1.72
C GLY A 258 29.01 10.22 -0.93
N ILE A 259 28.84 9.09 -0.26
CA ILE A 259 27.58 8.70 0.41
C ILE A 259 27.15 9.71 1.48
N LEU A 260 28.08 10.34 2.20
CA LEU A 260 27.73 11.35 3.21
C LEU A 260 27.08 12.60 2.57
N SER A 261 27.55 13.00 1.39
CA SER A 261 26.90 14.02 0.55
C SER A 261 25.49 13.55 0.18
N TYR A 262 25.37 12.33 -0.35
CA TYR A 262 24.09 11.76 -0.81
C TYR A 262 23.02 11.71 0.30
N VAL A 263 23.33 11.15 1.48
CA VAL A 263 22.32 10.95 2.54
C VAL A 263 21.89 12.24 3.25
N LEU A 264 22.72 13.28 3.26
CA LEU A 264 22.42 14.58 3.90
C LEU A 264 21.87 15.64 2.93
N LYS A 265 22.18 15.54 1.64
CA LYS A 265 21.71 16.45 0.58
C LYS A 265 20.49 15.89 -0.14
N GLU A 266 20.65 14.69 -0.69
CA GLU A 266 19.73 14.13 -1.69
C GLU A 266 18.57 13.32 -1.08
N ARG A 267 18.68 12.90 0.18
CA ARG A 267 17.64 12.20 0.95
C ARG A 267 17.14 13.06 2.13
N ARG A 268 15.88 12.86 2.52
CA ARG A 268 15.19 13.57 3.61
C ARG A 268 14.47 12.57 4.53
N TRP A 269 14.83 12.58 5.81
CA TRP A 269 14.21 11.73 6.82
C TRP A 269 12.71 11.98 6.92
N ARG A 270 11.94 10.91 7.15
CA ARG A 270 10.46 10.87 7.14
C ARG A 270 9.81 11.25 5.81
N VAL A 271 10.56 11.42 4.72
CA VAL A 271 10.01 11.76 3.38
C VAL A 271 10.51 10.80 2.31
N ASP A 272 11.83 10.64 2.19
CA ASP A 272 12.46 9.68 1.27
C ASP A 272 12.88 8.39 1.99
N TYR A 273 13.02 8.42 3.32
CA TYR A 273 13.43 7.27 4.13
C TYR A 273 12.98 7.36 5.61
N GLY A 274 12.93 6.21 6.27
CA GLY A 274 12.76 6.05 7.71
C GLY A 274 12.83 4.58 8.11
N LEU A 275 12.29 4.20 9.27
CA LEU A 275 12.24 2.80 9.72
C LEU A 275 10.88 2.17 9.44
N ASP A 276 10.85 0.86 9.19
CA ASP A 276 9.66 0.01 9.29
C ASP A 276 9.97 -1.27 10.08
N PRO A 277 9.90 -1.21 11.43
CA PRO A 277 10.25 -2.33 12.30
C PRO A 277 9.38 -3.58 12.16
N HIS A 278 8.24 -3.52 11.44
CA HIS A 278 7.43 -4.69 11.14
C HIS A 278 8.05 -5.56 10.04
N ARG A 279 8.84 -4.96 9.14
CA ARG A 279 9.51 -5.67 8.03
C ARG A 279 11.01 -5.83 8.27
N THR A 280 11.72 -4.78 8.70
CA THR A 280 13.18 -4.82 8.86
C THR A 280 13.67 -3.83 9.92
N LEU A 281 14.83 -4.12 10.53
CA LEU A 281 15.46 -3.22 11.48
C LEU A 281 16.27 -2.09 10.79
N LEU A 282 16.51 -2.19 9.49
CA LEU A 282 17.21 -1.18 8.69
C LEU A 282 16.28 -0.01 8.28
N ALA A 283 16.87 1.06 7.76
CA ALA A 283 16.12 2.11 7.08
C ALA A 283 15.61 1.64 5.71
N VAL A 284 14.40 2.08 5.36
CA VAL A 284 13.68 1.73 4.13
C VAL A 284 13.28 3.00 3.36
N PRO A 285 13.18 2.96 2.02
CA PRO A 285 12.57 4.01 1.21
C PRO A 285 11.13 4.31 1.65
N TYR A 286 10.74 5.58 1.61
CA TYR A 286 9.37 6.04 1.89
C TYR A 286 8.68 6.50 0.59
N ARG A 287 7.40 6.16 0.41
CA ARG A 287 6.59 6.56 -0.77
C ARG A 287 5.94 7.94 -0.60
N ALA A 288 5.72 8.35 0.64
CA ALA A 288 5.20 9.64 1.04
C ALA A 288 5.68 9.99 2.46
N LYS A 289 5.38 11.19 2.94
CA LYS A 289 5.80 11.61 4.28
C LYS A 289 5.22 10.67 5.34
N ASP A 290 6.08 10.10 6.19
CA ASP A 290 5.76 9.12 7.23
C ASP A 290 5.20 7.78 6.73
N VAL A 291 5.24 7.49 5.42
CA VAL A 291 4.69 6.27 4.82
C VAL A 291 5.79 5.45 4.13
N PRO A 292 6.19 4.28 4.65
CA PRO A 292 7.16 3.40 4.01
C PRO A 292 6.66 2.86 2.66
N SER A 293 7.59 2.58 1.75
CA SER A 293 7.35 1.79 0.55
C SER A 293 7.16 0.32 0.94
N LEU A 294 6.14 -0.34 0.38
CA LEU A 294 5.65 -1.64 0.87
C LEU A 294 6.71 -2.75 0.89
N ARG A 295 7.54 -2.89 -0.16
CA ARG A 295 8.56 -3.94 -0.27
C ARG A 295 9.97 -3.45 -0.65
N ALA A 296 10.13 -2.21 -1.13
CA ALA A 296 11.43 -1.65 -1.50
C ALA A 296 12.41 -1.50 -0.32
N GLU A 297 13.68 -1.84 -0.54
CA GLU A 297 14.86 -1.60 0.30
C GLU A 297 15.92 -0.78 -0.47
N PHE A 298 16.97 -0.29 0.19
CA PHE A 298 18.12 0.33 -0.48
C PHE A 298 19.09 -0.74 -0.96
N GLY A 299 19.44 -0.74 -2.26
CA GLY A 299 20.35 -1.74 -2.85
C GLY A 299 21.81 -1.58 -2.41
N HIS A 300 22.27 -0.35 -2.20
CA HIS A 300 23.64 -0.07 -1.78
C HIS A 300 23.83 -0.26 -0.26
N PRO A 301 24.74 -1.14 0.20
CA PRO A 301 24.86 -1.49 1.63
C PRO A 301 25.24 -0.30 2.52
N ASP A 302 26.25 0.49 2.15
CA ASP A 302 26.70 1.62 3.00
C ASP A 302 25.71 2.79 3.01
N VAL A 303 24.88 2.95 1.97
CA VAL A 303 23.72 3.86 1.99
C VAL A 303 22.66 3.35 2.97
N ALA A 304 22.36 2.04 2.96
CA ALA A 304 21.44 1.43 3.92
C ALA A 304 21.93 1.58 5.37
N ILE A 305 23.22 1.32 5.64
CA ILE A 305 23.86 1.53 6.95
C ILE A 305 23.74 3.01 7.37
N ALA A 306 24.17 3.94 6.52
CA ALA A 306 24.17 5.36 6.84
C ALA A 306 22.76 5.93 7.11
N LEU A 307 21.77 5.56 6.28
CA LEU A 307 20.37 5.95 6.49
C LEU A 307 19.75 5.26 7.72
N THR A 308 20.23 4.06 8.09
CA THR A 308 19.82 3.39 9.33
C THR A 308 20.32 4.16 10.55
N CYS A 309 21.61 4.50 10.62
CA CYS A 309 22.18 5.31 11.71
C CYS A 309 21.38 6.60 11.91
N LEU A 310 21.22 7.40 10.84
CA LEU A 310 20.45 8.64 10.88
C LEU A 310 18.99 8.42 11.34
N SER A 311 18.33 7.35 10.88
CA SER A 311 16.94 7.06 11.26
C SER A 311 16.77 6.77 12.75
N TYR A 312 17.70 6.03 13.37
CA TYR A 312 17.67 5.79 14.82
C TYR A 312 18.13 7.00 15.61
N TYR A 313 19.16 7.74 15.17
CA TYR A 313 19.59 9.00 15.79
C TYR A 313 18.43 10.01 15.90
N TYR A 314 17.69 10.21 14.81
CA TYR A 314 16.60 11.18 14.76
C TYR A 314 15.35 10.73 15.54
N ARG A 315 14.99 9.44 15.47
CA ARG A 315 13.82 8.88 16.18
C ARG A 315 14.09 8.72 17.69
N GLY A 316 15.27 8.23 18.05
CA GLY A 316 15.56 7.65 19.36
C GLY A 316 14.97 6.23 19.52
N LEU A 317 15.49 5.51 20.51
CA LEU A 317 15.09 4.14 20.85
C LEU A 317 13.68 4.03 21.49
N THR A 318 13.08 2.84 21.50
CA THR A 318 11.93 2.51 22.37
C THR A 318 12.39 2.18 23.80
N LYS A 319 11.45 2.04 24.74
CA LYS A 319 11.75 1.63 26.12
C LYS A 319 12.43 0.25 26.15
N ASP A 320 11.85 -0.69 25.43
CA ASP A 320 12.33 -2.08 25.30
C ASP A 320 13.72 -2.14 24.66
N GLN A 321 14.01 -1.26 23.71
CA GLN A 321 15.33 -1.14 23.08
C GLN A 321 16.39 -0.57 24.05
N VAL A 322 16.05 0.43 24.87
CA VAL A 322 16.97 0.94 25.91
C VAL A 322 17.23 -0.12 26.98
N LEU A 323 16.19 -0.84 27.43
CA LEU A 323 16.34 -1.95 28.37
C LEU A 323 17.20 -3.09 27.77
N GLN A 324 16.98 -3.43 26.49
CA GLN A 324 17.83 -4.38 25.77
C GLN A 324 19.30 -3.93 25.68
N CYS A 325 19.58 -2.63 25.61
CA CYS A 325 20.96 -2.13 25.71
C CYS A 325 21.58 -2.46 27.07
N PHE A 326 20.87 -2.23 28.17
CA PHE A 326 21.36 -2.59 29.52
C PHE A 326 21.52 -4.11 29.70
N ASP A 327 20.58 -4.91 29.17
CA ASP A 327 20.70 -6.38 29.16
C ASP A 327 21.94 -6.87 28.42
N LEU A 328 22.39 -6.15 27.39
CA LEU A 328 23.59 -6.50 26.61
C LEU A 328 24.87 -5.92 27.23
N LEU A 329 24.80 -4.70 27.80
CA LEU A 329 25.88 -4.06 28.56
C LEU A 329 26.33 -4.96 29.73
N ALA A 330 25.39 -5.51 30.49
CA ALA A 330 25.66 -6.43 31.59
C ALA A 330 26.26 -7.79 31.18
N LYS A 331 26.42 -8.04 29.87
CA LYS A 331 27.04 -9.26 29.30
C LYS A 331 28.40 -9.00 28.65
N LEU A 332 28.92 -7.77 28.71
CA LEU A 332 30.27 -7.42 28.23
C LEU A 332 31.34 -7.82 29.25
N ASP A 333 32.58 -8.00 28.78
CA ASP A 333 33.74 -8.25 29.66
C ASP A 333 34.08 -7.05 30.58
N ASN A 334 33.66 -5.83 30.20
CA ASN A 334 33.79 -4.62 31.02
C ASN A 334 32.57 -3.68 30.85
N PRO A 335 31.48 -3.91 31.60
CA PRO A 335 30.26 -3.11 31.51
C PRO A 335 30.44 -1.65 31.98
N GLU A 336 31.29 -1.41 32.99
CA GLU A 336 31.52 -0.05 33.53
C GLU A 336 32.21 0.85 32.51
N MET A 337 33.23 0.36 31.78
CA MET A 337 33.92 1.15 30.74
C MET A 337 32.99 1.60 29.61
N GLU A 338 32.10 0.71 29.15
CA GLU A 338 31.10 1.05 28.13
C GLU A 338 30.04 2.00 28.69
N TYR A 339 29.65 1.85 29.96
CA TYR A 339 28.73 2.79 30.62
C TYR A 339 29.33 4.19 30.83
N GLU A 340 30.62 4.26 31.24
CA GLU A 340 31.40 5.50 31.28
C GLU A 340 31.40 6.17 29.90
N HIS A 341 31.55 5.39 28.82
CA HIS A 341 31.43 5.91 27.46
C HIS A 341 30.02 6.48 27.21
N TRP A 342 28.95 5.80 27.60
CA TRP A 342 27.57 6.31 27.43
C TRP A 342 27.33 7.64 28.16
N VAL A 343 27.78 7.78 29.43
CA VAL A 343 27.51 9.00 30.21
C VAL A 343 28.40 10.19 29.85
N ALA A 344 29.61 9.96 29.30
CA ALA A 344 30.62 11.00 29.13
C ALA A 344 30.29 12.11 28.11
N LEU A 345 29.28 11.97 27.23
CA LEU A 345 28.89 13.06 26.31
C LEU A 345 28.29 14.29 27.02
N LYS A 346 27.66 14.08 28.18
CA LYS A 346 26.95 15.12 28.95
C LYS A 346 26.90 14.76 30.44
N ILE A 347 28.06 14.52 31.06
CA ILE A 347 28.12 14.03 32.44
C ILE A 347 27.46 14.97 33.48
N ASP A 348 27.49 16.28 33.23
CA ASP A 348 26.88 17.28 34.14
C ASP A 348 25.35 17.25 34.14
N ASP A 349 24.74 16.91 33.00
CA ASP A 349 23.29 16.76 32.77
C ASP A 349 22.69 15.50 33.45
N ILE A 350 23.55 14.64 34.02
CA ILE A 350 23.20 13.32 34.57
C ILE A 350 23.16 13.39 36.11
N PRO A 351 22.06 12.94 36.76
CA PRO A 351 21.97 12.86 38.23
C PRO A 351 23.11 12.01 38.81
N GLY A 352 23.67 12.43 39.95
CA GLY A 352 24.87 11.81 40.52
C GLY A 352 24.77 10.29 40.74
N SER A 353 23.57 9.81 41.10
CA SER A 353 23.26 8.37 41.23
C SER A 353 23.43 7.58 39.93
N SER A 354 23.15 8.19 38.78
CA SER A 354 23.17 7.53 37.46
C SER A 354 24.43 7.86 36.66
N ARG A 355 25.51 8.31 37.31
CA ARG A 355 26.83 8.50 36.69
C ARG A 355 27.72 7.24 36.73
N GLN A 356 27.30 6.19 37.45
CA GLN A 356 27.98 4.90 37.57
C GLN A 356 26.96 3.78 37.36
N LEU A 357 27.37 2.63 36.82
CA LEU A 357 26.43 1.57 36.45
C LEU A 357 25.70 0.99 37.68
N ASN A 358 26.39 0.91 38.83
CA ASN A 358 25.82 0.41 40.10
C ASN A 358 24.64 1.21 40.65
N GLY A 359 24.36 2.42 40.13
CA GLY A 359 23.18 3.22 40.48
C GLY A 359 22.05 3.19 39.45
N VAL A 360 22.13 2.28 38.47
CA VAL A 360 21.08 2.00 37.48
C VAL A 360 20.33 0.73 37.89
N ASN A 361 19.02 0.85 38.11
CA ASN A 361 18.12 -0.28 38.27
C ASN A 361 17.13 -0.33 37.10
N THR A 362 17.21 -1.39 36.29
CA THR A 362 16.30 -1.63 35.16
C THR A 362 14.95 -2.25 35.57
N GLU A 363 14.83 -2.77 36.79
CA GLU A 363 13.58 -3.29 37.35
C GLU A 363 12.71 -2.18 37.98
N ASP A 364 13.30 -1.05 38.36
CA ASP A 364 12.57 0.12 38.84
C ASP A 364 11.94 0.88 37.67
N GLY A 365 10.67 0.59 37.41
CA GLY A 365 9.89 1.24 36.34
C GLY A 365 9.85 2.77 36.43
N ALA A 366 9.93 3.37 37.63
CA ALA A 366 9.96 4.82 37.81
C ALA A 366 11.34 5.38 37.47
N GLN A 367 12.43 4.75 37.92
CA GLN A 367 13.78 5.15 37.49
C GLN A 367 13.92 5.01 35.96
N VAL A 368 13.39 3.94 35.36
CA VAL A 368 13.42 3.75 33.91
C VAL A 368 12.69 4.88 33.18
N ASP A 369 11.44 5.17 33.51
CA ASP A 369 10.64 6.14 32.75
C ASP A 369 11.02 7.61 33.03
N ASP A 370 11.30 7.98 34.29
CA ASP A 370 11.57 9.38 34.67
C ASP A 370 13.06 9.76 34.56
N SER A 371 14.00 8.81 34.66
CA SER A 371 15.44 9.09 34.64
C SER A 371 16.19 8.47 33.46
N LEU A 372 16.09 7.15 33.24
CA LEU A 372 16.90 6.48 32.22
C LEU A 372 16.43 6.82 30.79
N MET A 373 15.11 6.85 30.56
CA MET A 373 14.54 7.13 29.24
C MET A 373 14.83 8.56 28.73
N PRO A 374 14.71 9.64 29.54
CA PRO A 374 15.11 10.99 29.14
C PRO A 374 16.62 11.20 28.92
N LEU A 375 17.46 10.31 29.45
CA LEU A 375 18.91 10.33 29.25
C LEU A 375 19.34 9.53 28.02
N PHE A 376 18.95 8.25 27.93
CA PHE A 376 19.58 7.30 27.02
C PHE A 376 18.85 7.14 25.68
N LYS A 377 17.53 7.43 25.60
CA LYS A 377 16.72 7.25 24.37
C LYS A 377 17.30 7.93 23.12
N LYS A 378 17.93 9.09 23.29
CA LYS A 378 18.59 9.86 22.21
C LYS A 378 20.09 10.05 22.42
N ASN A 379 20.70 9.32 23.35
CA ASN A 379 22.14 9.32 23.51
C ASN A 379 22.76 8.58 22.32
N THR A 380 23.60 9.26 21.54
CA THR A 380 24.16 8.70 20.31
C THR A 380 24.99 7.45 20.57
N ARG A 381 25.73 7.38 21.68
CA ARG A 381 26.53 6.20 22.05
C ARG A 381 25.66 4.98 22.38
N VAL A 382 24.51 5.17 23.03
CA VAL A 382 23.55 4.08 23.30
C VAL A 382 22.84 3.64 22.02
N VAL A 383 22.49 4.59 21.15
CA VAL A 383 21.94 4.28 19.82
C VAL A 383 22.97 3.50 18.99
N ASP A 384 24.25 3.89 19.03
CA ASP A 384 25.33 3.21 18.33
C ASP A 384 25.60 1.81 18.87
N PHE A 385 25.55 1.64 20.19
CA PHE A 385 25.60 0.33 20.83
C PHE A 385 24.42 -0.56 20.39
N TYR A 386 23.19 -0.04 20.41
CA TYR A 386 22.01 -0.78 19.92
C TYR A 386 22.14 -1.16 18.43
N LEU A 387 22.63 -0.24 17.60
CA LEU A 387 22.85 -0.48 16.17
C LEU A 387 23.87 -1.59 15.95
N SER A 388 25.02 -1.51 16.63
CA SER A 388 26.16 -2.42 16.42
C SER A 388 26.02 -3.77 17.11
N GLN A 389 25.21 -3.89 18.18
CA GLN A 389 24.96 -5.16 18.89
C GLN A 389 23.67 -5.85 18.44
N VAL A 390 22.64 -5.10 18.00
CA VAL A 390 21.32 -5.67 17.66
C VAL A 390 20.98 -5.51 16.18
N VAL A 391 20.98 -4.28 15.65
CA VAL A 391 20.41 -4.01 14.32
C VAL A 391 21.25 -4.61 13.21
N PHE A 392 22.52 -4.20 13.10
CA PHE A 392 23.37 -4.62 12.00
C PHE A 392 23.78 -6.10 12.06
N PRO A 393 24.14 -6.70 13.24
CA PRO A 393 24.40 -8.14 13.33
C PRO A 393 23.23 -9.03 12.90
N ARG A 394 21.98 -8.54 13.04
CA ARG A 394 20.77 -9.26 12.61
C ARG A 394 20.43 -8.99 11.16
N ALA A 395 20.39 -7.73 10.73
CA ALA A 395 19.76 -7.31 9.47
C ALA A 395 20.74 -6.89 8.35
N ALA A 396 21.98 -6.48 8.65
CA ALA A 396 22.96 -6.14 7.61
C ALA A 396 23.58 -7.41 7.02
N LYS A 397 22.83 -8.06 6.10
CA LYS A 397 23.23 -9.29 5.41
C LYS A 397 23.32 -9.09 3.90
N GLU A 398 24.47 -9.47 3.36
CA GLU A 398 24.69 -9.63 1.93
C GLU A 398 24.45 -11.10 1.51
N PHE A 399 24.21 -11.29 0.22
CA PHE A 399 24.07 -12.59 -0.43
C PHE A 399 25.06 -12.62 -1.59
N PRO A 400 25.63 -13.79 -1.96
CA PRO A 400 26.61 -13.84 -3.04
C PRO A 400 26.00 -13.52 -4.42
N PHE A 401 24.71 -13.84 -4.63
CA PHE A 401 24.07 -13.68 -5.93
C PHE A 401 22.62 -13.15 -5.85
N LYS A 402 22.20 -12.46 -6.92
CA LYS A 402 20.79 -12.14 -7.22
C LYS A 402 20.34 -12.63 -8.60
N LEU A 403 19.04 -12.86 -8.71
CA LEU A 403 18.27 -12.85 -9.94
C LEU A 403 17.42 -11.55 -9.92
N SER A 404 17.28 -10.86 -11.05
CA SER A 404 16.57 -9.57 -11.10
C SER A 404 15.66 -9.41 -12.32
N THR A 405 14.56 -8.68 -12.14
CA THR A 405 13.64 -8.21 -13.20
C THR A 405 13.20 -6.78 -12.92
N SER A 406 12.72 -6.07 -13.95
CA SER A 406 12.35 -4.64 -13.87
C SER A 406 11.17 -4.33 -14.81
N ALA A 407 10.86 -3.04 -15.00
CA ALA A 407 9.88 -2.59 -16.00
C ALA A 407 10.12 -3.19 -17.41
N TRP A 408 11.38 -3.42 -17.81
CA TRP A 408 11.75 -4.09 -19.07
C TRP A 408 11.24 -5.54 -19.23
N ASP A 409 10.82 -6.19 -18.15
CA ASP A 409 10.24 -7.54 -18.13
C ASP A 409 8.70 -7.53 -18.07
N LEU A 410 8.08 -6.33 -17.96
CA LEU A 410 6.63 -6.10 -18.02
C LEU A 410 6.15 -5.63 -19.40
N VAL A 411 6.97 -4.85 -20.12
CA VAL A 411 6.67 -4.33 -21.48
C VAL A 411 7.53 -4.97 -22.57
N GLU A 412 7.76 -6.27 -22.45
CA GLU A 412 8.44 -7.07 -23.48
C GLU A 412 7.58 -7.28 -24.74
N ASP A 413 8.22 -7.62 -25.86
CA ASP A 413 7.53 -7.90 -27.13
C ASP A 413 6.65 -9.17 -27.04
N LYS A 414 5.36 -8.99 -26.81
CA LYS A 414 4.34 -10.05 -26.80
C LYS A 414 3.54 -10.10 -28.11
N THR A 415 2.84 -11.21 -28.33
CA THR A 415 1.98 -11.40 -29.52
C THR A 415 0.83 -10.38 -29.59
N ASN A 416 0.38 -9.85 -28.45
CA ASN A 416 -0.63 -8.80 -28.35
C ASN A 416 -0.05 -7.54 -27.69
N LEU A 417 -0.47 -6.36 -28.16
CA LEU A 417 0.04 -5.07 -27.68
C LEU A 417 -0.39 -4.75 -26.24
N THR A 418 0.58 -4.74 -25.32
CA THR A 418 0.47 -4.16 -23.97
C THR A 418 0.04 -2.69 -24.04
N THR A 419 -0.84 -2.24 -23.15
CA THR A 419 -1.43 -0.88 -23.21
C THR A 419 -1.54 -0.24 -21.83
N GLY A 420 -0.96 0.95 -21.63
CA GLY A 420 -1.00 1.69 -20.35
C GLY A 420 -1.88 2.96 -20.37
N PHE A 421 -2.43 3.37 -19.22
CA PHE A 421 -3.20 4.62 -19.05
C PHE A 421 -3.16 5.19 -17.60
N SER A 422 -3.83 6.33 -17.33
CA SER A 422 -4.01 6.94 -15.99
C SER A 422 -5.27 7.85 -15.87
N GLY A 423 -6.13 7.63 -14.83
CA GLY A 423 -7.27 8.47 -14.36
C GLY A 423 -8.68 8.24 -15.00
N SER A 424 -9.85 8.75 -14.52
CA SER A 424 -10.30 9.52 -13.31
C SER A 424 -11.88 9.69 -13.29
N VAL A 425 -12.49 10.82 -12.84
CA VAL A 425 -13.86 11.38 -13.17
C VAL A 425 -15.07 11.35 -12.15
N ARG A 426 -15.40 12.52 -11.51
CA ARG A 426 -16.74 13.11 -11.03
C ARG A 426 -17.30 12.72 -9.60
N LYS A 427 -18.18 13.43 -8.79
CA LYS A 427 -19.05 14.69 -8.65
C LYS A 427 -19.65 14.78 -7.18
N GLU A 428 -19.94 15.85 -6.38
CA GLU A 428 -19.78 17.35 -6.26
C GLU A 428 -19.80 17.84 -4.74
N LYS A 429 -20.11 19.13 -4.37
CA LYS A 429 -19.70 19.84 -3.10
C LYS A 429 -20.74 20.88 -2.48
N MET A 430 -20.94 21.05 -1.12
CA MET A 430 -20.67 22.19 -0.14
C MET A 430 -20.76 21.87 1.45
N ALA A 431 -19.70 21.91 2.31
CA ALA A 431 -19.50 21.23 3.66
C ALA A 431 -19.07 22.07 4.92
N ASN A 432 -18.75 21.45 6.08
CA ASN A 432 -18.29 22.10 7.34
C ASN A 432 -17.11 21.32 8.02
N ALA A 433 -16.09 20.89 7.26
CA ALA A 433 -15.12 19.87 7.71
C ALA A 433 -13.77 19.90 6.96
N THR A 434 -12.86 18.97 7.27
CA THR A 434 -11.61 18.74 6.52
C THR A 434 -11.58 17.31 5.99
N VAL A 435 -11.29 17.15 4.70
CA VAL A 435 -11.08 15.85 4.04
C VAL A 435 -9.59 15.57 3.90
N PHE A 436 -9.17 14.37 4.26
CA PHE A 436 -7.78 13.89 4.23
C PHE A 436 -7.77 12.37 4.05
N PHE A 437 -6.60 11.74 3.97
CA PHE A 437 -6.45 10.28 4.06
C PHE A 437 -5.89 9.93 5.44
N ASN A 438 -6.44 8.90 6.09
CA ASN A 438 -5.93 8.40 7.37
C ASN A 438 -4.81 7.35 7.15
N ASP A 439 -4.23 6.85 8.25
CA ASP A 439 -3.11 5.92 8.27
C ASP A 439 -3.40 4.51 7.67
N ASP A 440 -4.64 4.28 7.19
CA ASP A 440 -5.07 3.06 6.49
C ASP A 440 -5.29 3.31 4.96
N ASP A 441 -4.72 4.38 4.40
CA ASP A 441 -5.00 4.90 3.04
C ASP A 441 -6.52 5.15 2.80
N GLY A 442 -7.28 5.37 3.88
CA GLY A 442 -8.71 5.60 3.87
C GLY A 442 -9.08 7.07 3.77
N LEU A 443 -9.73 7.46 2.67
CA LEU A 443 -10.30 8.80 2.51
C LEU A 443 -11.32 9.10 3.64
N THR A 444 -11.02 10.09 4.46
CA THR A 444 -11.58 10.33 5.80
C THR A 444 -11.94 11.81 5.99
N VAL A 445 -12.85 12.09 6.92
CA VAL A 445 -13.29 13.44 7.27
C VAL A 445 -13.19 13.70 8.76
N LEU A 446 -12.55 14.84 9.10
CA LEU A 446 -12.55 15.46 10.42
C LEU A 446 -13.56 16.62 10.42
N THR A 447 -14.60 16.53 11.25
CA THR A 447 -15.59 17.60 11.40
C THR A 447 -15.12 18.70 12.35
N GLN A 448 -15.75 19.89 12.33
CA GLN A 448 -15.48 20.94 13.33
C GLN A 448 -15.76 20.47 14.78
N ASP A 449 -16.72 19.57 14.98
CA ASP A 449 -17.03 18.92 16.27
C ASP A 449 -15.91 17.92 16.73
N GLY A 450 -14.79 17.81 16.02
CA GLY A 450 -13.69 16.87 16.32
C GLY A 450 -13.93 15.43 15.87
N ILE A 451 -15.13 15.10 15.35
CA ILE A 451 -15.49 13.73 14.95
C ILE A 451 -14.71 13.32 13.69
N ILE A 452 -14.05 12.17 13.74
CA ILE A 452 -13.36 11.52 12.62
C ILE A 452 -14.24 10.36 12.10
N GLN A 453 -14.48 10.31 10.79
CA GLN A 453 -15.28 9.28 10.13
C GLN A 453 -14.88 9.11 8.64
N PRO A 454 -15.05 7.93 8.03
CA PRO A 454 -14.72 7.75 6.61
C PRO A 454 -15.50 8.73 5.72
N PHE A 455 -14.84 9.31 4.72
CA PHE A 455 -15.44 10.32 3.84
C PHE A 455 -16.70 9.81 3.18
N ILE A 456 -16.68 8.55 2.71
CA ILE A 456 -17.79 7.92 1.99
C ILE A 456 -19.07 7.85 2.85
N SER A 457 -18.95 7.62 4.16
CA SER A 457 -20.07 7.60 5.12
C SER A 457 -20.40 8.98 5.71
N SER A 458 -19.48 9.93 5.66
CA SER A 458 -19.67 11.27 6.23
C SER A 458 -20.82 12.03 5.54
N PRO A 459 -21.51 12.95 6.26
CA PRO A 459 -22.45 13.89 5.62
C PRO A 459 -21.72 14.85 4.65
N PHE A 460 -20.39 14.91 4.75
CA PHE A 460 -19.53 15.79 3.96
C PHE A 460 -19.13 15.20 2.59
N ASN A 461 -19.46 13.93 2.31
CA ASN A 461 -19.25 13.24 1.03
C ASN A 461 -19.79 14.06 -0.17
N LYS A 462 -21.09 14.35 -0.13
CA LYS A 462 -21.81 15.13 -1.15
C LYS A 462 -21.61 16.64 -0.97
N GLN A 463 -20.62 17.03 -0.15
CA GLN A 463 -20.50 18.37 0.37
C GLN A 463 -19.06 18.97 0.28
N LEU A 464 -18.02 18.31 -0.22
CA LEU A 464 -16.60 18.76 -0.33
C LEU A 464 -16.07 20.26 -0.41
N ASP A 465 -16.80 21.40 -0.47
CA ASP A 465 -16.22 22.76 -0.82
C ASP A 465 -16.13 23.81 0.29
N LYS A 466 -17.15 23.98 1.13
CA LYS A 466 -16.90 24.42 2.52
C LYS A 466 -16.24 23.30 3.37
N CYS A 467 -15.72 22.23 2.73
CA CYS A 467 -14.60 21.45 3.25
C CYS A 467 -13.27 22.06 2.82
N VAL A 468 -12.29 22.01 3.72
CA VAL A 468 -10.87 21.99 3.33
C VAL A 468 -10.55 20.59 2.78
N VAL A 469 -9.74 20.52 1.72
CA VAL A 469 -9.27 19.25 1.14
C VAL A 469 -7.75 19.21 1.22
N TYR A 470 -7.22 18.22 1.94
CA TYR A 470 -5.80 17.90 1.97
C TYR A 470 -5.53 16.65 1.14
N LEU A 471 -4.52 16.72 0.28
CA LEU A 471 -3.98 15.60 -0.50
C LEU A 471 -2.45 15.67 -0.38
N ASP A 472 -1.83 14.61 0.12
CA ASP A 472 -0.39 14.41 0.00
C ASP A 472 -0.02 13.90 -1.41
N ASN A 473 1.28 13.72 -1.66
CA ASN A 473 1.82 13.33 -2.96
C ASN A 473 1.24 11.99 -3.48
N ALA A 474 1.18 10.95 -2.64
CA ALA A 474 0.64 9.64 -3.05
C ALA A 474 -0.85 9.78 -3.39
N HIS A 475 -1.60 10.48 -2.53
CA HIS A 475 -3.05 10.67 -2.72
C HIS A 475 -3.43 11.73 -3.78
N THR A 476 -2.47 12.33 -4.50
CA THR A 476 -2.78 13.01 -5.79
C THR A 476 -3.02 12.02 -6.94
N ARG A 477 -2.59 10.75 -6.79
CA ARG A 477 -2.83 9.62 -7.70
C ARG A 477 -4.11 8.88 -7.29
N GLY A 478 -4.81 8.23 -8.22
CA GLY A 478 -6.14 7.59 -7.98
C GLY A 478 -7.31 8.52 -7.60
N THR A 479 -7.10 9.52 -6.75
CA THR A 479 -8.12 10.37 -6.12
C THR A 479 -8.73 11.41 -7.05
N ASP A 480 -10.06 11.42 -7.22
CA ASP A 480 -10.80 12.45 -7.98
C ASP A 480 -11.83 13.20 -7.10
N LEU A 481 -11.35 13.98 -6.13
CA LEU A 481 -12.20 14.89 -5.34
C LEU A 481 -12.67 16.06 -6.20
N LYS A 482 -13.98 16.32 -6.21
CA LYS A 482 -14.61 16.97 -7.36
C LYS A 482 -14.87 18.46 -7.22
N LEU A 483 -13.79 19.22 -7.33
CA LEU A 483 -13.74 20.69 -7.27
C LEU A 483 -14.59 21.38 -8.38
N PRO A 484 -15.45 22.36 -8.05
CA PRO A 484 -16.08 23.30 -9.00
C PRO A 484 -15.52 24.72 -8.88
N GLN A 485 -16.06 25.59 -9.74
CA GLN A 485 -15.83 27.03 -9.81
C GLN A 485 -15.62 27.74 -8.47
N GLY A 486 -14.67 28.68 -8.47
CA GLY A 486 -14.22 29.43 -7.30
C GLY A 486 -13.11 28.74 -6.49
N THR A 487 -13.00 27.41 -6.54
CA THR A 487 -12.00 26.69 -5.71
C THR A 487 -10.57 27.17 -6.03
N ARG A 488 -9.82 27.56 -5.00
CA ARG A 488 -8.37 27.86 -5.06
C ARG A 488 -7.60 26.85 -4.22
N ALA A 489 -6.59 26.20 -4.78
CA ALA A 489 -5.71 25.30 -4.04
C ALA A 489 -4.40 25.98 -3.63
N ALA A 490 -3.91 25.63 -2.44
CA ALA A 490 -2.52 25.81 -2.05
C ALA A 490 -1.73 24.58 -2.53
N VAL A 491 -0.72 24.79 -3.38
CA VAL A 491 0.16 23.72 -3.91
C VAL A 491 1.53 23.89 -3.28
N THR A 492 1.90 22.99 -2.37
CA THR A 492 3.21 22.95 -1.73
C THR A 492 4.25 22.33 -2.67
N LEU A 493 5.32 23.07 -2.97
CA LEU A 493 6.43 22.61 -3.77
C LEU A 493 7.51 22.00 -2.86
N GLY A 494 7.82 20.72 -3.07
CA GLY A 494 9.01 20.08 -2.50
C GLY A 494 10.22 20.21 -3.43
N PRO A 495 11.46 19.98 -2.95
CA PRO A 495 12.61 19.81 -3.83
C PRO A 495 12.39 18.63 -4.80
N LYS A 496 13.02 18.68 -5.98
CA LYS A 496 12.95 17.63 -7.03
C LYS A 496 11.55 17.33 -7.60
N VAL A 497 10.52 18.15 -7.35
CA VAL A 497 9.19 17.92 -7.93
C VAL A 497 9.24 18.09 -9.45
N THR A 498 9.07 16.98 -10.17
CA THR A 498 9.04 16.92 -11.63
C THR A 498 7.78 17.58 -12.21
N LYS A 499 7.85 18.02 -13.47
CA LYS A 499 6.72 18.56 -14.26
C LYS A 499 5.45 17.75 -14.06
N ASP A 500 5.53 16.43 -14.19
CA ASP A 500 4.33 15.59 -14.21
C ASP A 500 3.72 15.40 -12.82
N ARG A 501 4.53 15.29 -11.75
CA ARG A 501 4.01 15.33 -10.37
C ARG A 501 3.39 16.69 -10.03
N LEU A 502 4.03 17.79 -10.43
CA LEU A 502 3.49 19.14 -10.28
C LEU A 502 2.13 19.28 -11.00
N LEU A 503 2.05 18.84 -12.26
CA LEU A 503 0.83 18.87 -13.05
C LEU A 503 -0.23 17.91 -12.51
N GLN A 504 0.12 16.73 -12.01
CA GLN A 504 -0.82 15.75 -11.45
C GLN A 504 -1.55 16.29 -10.22
N GLY A 505 -0.83 17.00 -9.34
CA GLY A 505 -1.39 17.78 -8.23
C GLY A 505 -2.20 18.98 -8.71
N CYS A 506 -1.65 19.82 -9.59
CA CYS A 506 -2.36 21.00 -10.11
C CYS A 506 -3.64 20.63 -10.87
N MET A 507 -3.66 19.52 -11.61
CA MET A 507 -4.79 19.03 -12.40
C MET A 507 -5.88 18.34 -11.56
N ARG A 508 -5.70 18.18 -10.24
CA ARG A 508 -6.85 18.01 -9.33
C ARG A 508 -7.80 19.21 -9.43
N MET A 509 -7.27 20.40 -9.76
CA MET A 509 -8.05 21.56 -10.15
C MET A 509 -8.61 21.41 -11.58
N ARG A 510 -9.56 20.48 -11.80
CA ARG A 510 -10.10 20.12 -13.13
C ARG A 510 -10.64 21.28 -13.99
N GLN A 511 -10.93 22.46 -13.43
CA GLN A 511 -11.33 23.68 -14.16
C GLN A 511 -10.29 24.81 -14.04
N LEU A 512 -8.99 24.49 -13.97
CA LEU A 512 -7.89 25.47 -13.85
C LEU A 512 -7.96 26.51 -14.99
N GLY A 513 -7.96 27.79 -14.63
CA GLY A 513 -8.13 28.89 -15.59
C GLY A 513 -9.56 29.08 -16.12
N LYS A 514 -10.51 28.20 -15.78
CA LYS A 514 -11.95 28.29 -16.10
C LYS A 514 -12.82 28.36 -14.83
N GLY A 515 -12.28 28.99 -13.78
CA GLY A 515 -12.94 29.18 -12.49
C GLY A 515 -12.19 28.57 -11.31
N HIS A 516 -11.27 27.63 -11.52
CA HIS A 516 -10.32 27.24 -10.48
C HIS A 516 -9.00 28.00 -10.62
N SER A 517 -8.29 28.18 -9.50
CA SER A 517 -6.96 28.77 -9.45
C SER A 517 -6.03 28.02 -8.49
N VAL A 518 -4.72 28.32 -8.55
CA VAL A 518 -3.71 27.82 -7.61
C VAL A 518 -2.94 28.97 -6.97
N MET A 519 -2.35 28.70 -5.81
CA MET A 519 -1.27 29.47 -5.19
C MET A 519 -0.16 28.48 -4.86
N PHE A 520 1.09 28.82 -5.16
CA PHE A 520 2.24 27.98 -4.84
C PHE A 520 2.89 28.41 -3.53
N PHE A 521 3.27 27.44 -2.71
CA PHE A 521 4.04 27.63 -1.48
C PHE A 521 5.35 26.86 -1.61
N ALA A 522 6.48 27.51 -1.39
CA ALA A 522 7.81 26.93 -1.52
C ALA A 522 8.63 27.15 -0.23
N PRO A 523 9.40 26.16 0.25
CA PRO A 523 10.47 26.40 1.21
C PRO A 523 11.61 27.21 0.55
N GLY A 524 12.48 27.82 1.35
CA GLY A 524 13.60 28.63 0.86
C GLY A 524 14.51 27.91 -0.14
N GLU A 525 14.79 26.62 0.09
CA GLU A 525 15.55 25.76 -0.85
C GLU A 525 14.94 25.69 -2.26
N VAL A 526 13.60 25.78 -2.39
CA VAL A 526 12.88 25.72 -3.67
C VAL A 526 12.73 27.12 -4.30
N ASP A 527 12.48 28.17 -3.52
CA ASP A 527 12.49 29.56 -4.04
C ASP A 527 13.84 29.90 -4.69
N GLN A 528 14.95 29.57 -4.01
CA GLN A 528 16.30 29.74 -4.54
C GLN A 528 16.51 28.97 -5.86
N ARG A 529 16.10 27.69 -5.93
CA ARG A 529 16.19 26.89 -7.16
C ARG A 529 15.35 27.47 -8.31
N ILE A 530 14.13 27.91 -8.04
CA ILE A 530 13.27 28.52 -9.08
C ILE A 530 13.93 29.79 -9.65
N ARG A 531 14.57 30.61 -8.79
CA ARG A 531 15.33 31.80 -9.23
C ARG A 531 16.59 31.45 -10.02
N SER A 532 17.35 30.42 -9.61
CA SER A 532 18.57 30.03 -10.35
C SER A 532 18.31 29.54 -11.78
N TYR A 533 17.07 29.15 -12.12
CA TYR A 533 16.67 28.83 -13.49
C TYR A 533 16.03 29.99 -14.26
N ASN A 534 16.09 31.23 -13.76
CA ASN A 534 15.70 32.43 -14.51
C ASN A 534 16.62 33.65 -14.22
N PRO A 535 17.65 33.91 -15.06
CA PRO A 535 18.55 35.06 -14.92
C PRO A 535 17.88 36.43 -14.86
N SER A 536 16.63 36.58 -15.34
CA SER A 536 15.90 37.85 -15.25
C SER A 536 15.32 38.15 -13.84
N VAL A 537 15.48 37.22 -12.89
CA VAL A 537 14.88 37.23 -11.53
C VAL A 537 15.95 37.08 -10.43
N GLU A 538 17.22 37.35 -10.75
CA GLU A 538 18.32 37.42 -9.76
C GLU A 538 18.06 38.47 -8.66
N ASN A 539 17.32 39.54 -8.97
CA ASN A 539 16.85 40.49 -7.97
C ASN A 539 15.71 39.86 -7.13
N HIS A 540 16.01 39.53 -5.87
CA HIS A 540 15.06 38.91 -4.91
C HIS A 540 13.73 39.65 -4.77
N GLU A 541 13.70 40.96 -5.03
CA GLU A 541 12.50 41.82 -5.00
C GLU A 541 11.43 41.43 -6.03
N LYS A 542 11.80 40.74 -7.12
CA LYS A 542 10.83 40.34 -8.16
C LYS A 542 10.02 39.12 -7.69
N PRO A 543 8.67 39.15 -7.80
CA PRO A 543 7.83 38.01 -7.45
C PRO A 543 7.92 36.90 -8.49
N ILE A 544 8.09 35.66 -8.02
CA ILE A 544 8.07 34.45 -8.86
C ILE A 544 6.70 34.27 -9.51
N GLN A 545 6.67 33.95 -10.80
CA GLN A 545 5.43 33.64 -11.52
C GLN A 545 5.30 32.14 -11.79
N ALA A 546 4.08 31.69 -12.08
CA ALA A 546 3.81 30.28 -12.43
C ALA A 546 4.65 29.78 -13.63
N ARG A 547 5.06 30.68 -14.54
CA ARG A 547 5.96 30.35 -15.67
C ARG A 547 7.35 29.89 -15.21
N ASP A 548 7.85 30.43 -14.10
CA ASP A 548 9.18 30.16 -13.58
C ASP A 548 9.19 28.85 -12.80
N ILE A 549 8.11 28.60 -12.03
CA ILE A 549 7.84 27.32 -11.37
C ILE A 549 7.71 26.19 -12.40
N LEU A 550 6.99 26.43 -13.52
CA LEU A 550 6.90 25.45 -14.61
C LEU A 550 8.25 25.22 -15.29
N ARG A 551 9.07 26.26 -15.51
CA ARG A 551 10.43 26.11 -16.05
C ARG A 551 11.32 25.29 -15.12
N TRP A 552 11.29 25.56 -13.81
CA TRP A 552 12.04 24.79 -12.80
C TRP A 552 11.58 23.33 -12.77
N ALA A 553 10.27 23.05 -12.71
CA ALA A 553 9.77 21.67 -12.69
C ALA A 553 10.05 20.90 -14.00
N MET A 554 10.07 21.59 -15.15
CA MET A 554 10.58 21.04 -16.41
C MET A 554 12.08 20.73 -16.33
N HIS A 555 12.88 21.60 -15.72
CA HIS A 555 14.30 21.36 -15.53
C HIS A 555 14.57 20.21 -14.57
N GLU A 556 13.86 20.12 -13.44
CA GLU A 556 13.95 18.97 -12.53
C GLU A 556 13.48 17.67 -13.20
N THR A 557 12.50 17.68 -14.13
CA THR A 557 12.21 16.52 -15.00
C THR A 557 13.40 16.15 -15.89
N CYS A 558 14.07 17.11 -16.52
CA CYS A 558 15.24 16.83 -17.35
C CYS A 558 16.43 16.29 -16.51
N GLU A 559 16.62 16.81 -15.30
CA GLU A 559 17.60 16.27 -14.35
C GLU A 559 17.23 14.87 -13.86
N ASP A 560 15.96 14.64 -13.50
CA ASP A 560 15.47 13.35 -13.02
C ASP A 560 15.61 12.25 -14.07
N ILE A 561 15.30 12.57 -15.34
CA ILE A 561 15.58 11.69 -16.48
C ILE A 561 17.08 11.43 -16.61
N ARG A 562 17.94 12.47 -16.63
CA ARG A 562 19.40 12.27 -16.79
C ARG A 562 20.06 11.55 -15.61
N ARG A 563 19.54 11.71 -14.38
CA ARG A 563 19.99 10.97 -13.17
C ARG A 563 19.73 9.47 -13.30
N HIS A 564 18.54 9.07 -13.76
CA HIS A 564 18.17 7.66 -13.84
C HIS A 564 18.53 6.98 -15.19
N LEU A 565 18.78 7.74 -16.26
CA LEU A 565 19.09 7.21 -17.60
C LEU A 565 20.25 6.18 -17.66
N PRO A 566 21.30 6.23 -16.80
CA PRO A 566 22.27 5.13 -16.70
C PRO A 566 21.65 3.81 -16.21
N HIS A 567 20.76 3.86 -15.21
CA HIS A 567 20.07 2.69 -14.66
C HIS A 567 19.11 2.06 -15.69
N TRP A 568 18.47 2.89 -16.52
CA TRP A 568 17.65 2.42 -17.66
C TRP A 568 18.46 1.51 -18.59
N ALA A 569 19.67 1.94 -18.94
CA ALA A 569 20.57 1.27 -19.86
C ALA A 569 21.19 0.01 -19.24
N GLU A 570 21.52 0.05 -17.94
CA GLU A 570 21.98 -1.10 -17.16
C GLU A 570 20.89 -2.20 -17.08
N GLN A 571 19.66 -1.85 -16.71
CA GLN A 571 18.52 -2.77 -16.73
C GLN A 571 18.26 -3.34 -18.14
N GLY A 572 18.37 -2.51 -19.19
CA GLY A 572 18.21 -2.93 -20.58
C GLY A 572 19.30 -3.90 -21.05
N LEU A 573 20.55 -3.66 -20.65
CA LEU A 573 21.67 -4.57 -20.89
C LEU A 573 21.48 -5.91 -20.16
N HIS A 574 21.01 -5.89 -18.91
CA HIS A 574 20.68 -7.11 -18.18
C HIS A 574 19.53 -7.88 -18.84
N ARG A 575 18.46 -7.20 -19.27
CA ARG A 575 17.35 -7.79 -20.05
C ARG A 575 17.85 -8.45 -21.34
N HIS A 576 18.82 -7.83 -22.01
CA HIS A 576 19.45 -8.35 -23.23
C HIS A 576 20.30 -9.61 -22.95
N LYS A 577 21.24 -9.54 -21.99
CA LYS A 577 22.07 -10.70 -21.57
C LYS A 577 21.20 -11.90 -21.14
N ARG A 578 20.11 -11.67 -20.38
CA ARG A 578 19.11 -12.71 -20.03
C ARG A 578 18.40 -13.31 -21.25
N LEU A 579 18.06 -12.48 -22.26
CA LEU A 579 17.36 -12.91 -23.47
C LEU A 579 18.26 -13.69 -24.43
N GLU A 580 19.52 -13.32 -24.58
CA GLU A 580 20.50 -14.08 -25.38
C GLU A 580 20.77 -15.45 -24.75
N ALA A 581 21.02 -15.49 -23.44
CA ALA A 581 21.17 -16.75 -22.71
C ALA A 581 19.91 -17.63 -22.78
N TYR A 582 18.71 -17.03 -22.79
CA TYR A 582 17.48 -17.79 -23.00
C TYR A 582 17.37 -18.35 -24.43
N ARG A 583 17.69 -17.57 -25.46
CA ARG A 583 17.72 -18.03 -26.86
C ARG A 583 18.70 -19.19 -27.07
N GLN A 584 19.89 -19.10 -26.48
CA GLN A 584 20.89 -20.18 -26.51
C GLN A 584 20.45 -21.41 -25.71
N TYR A 585 19.83 -21.24 -24.54
CA TYR A 585 19.24 -22.35 -23.79
C TYR A 585 18.17 -23.08 -24.61
N SER A 586 17.25 -22.34 -25.24
CA SER A 586 16.17 -22.91 -26.06
C SER A 586 16.64 -23.65 -27.32
N SER A 587 17.89 -23.49 -27.75
CA SER A 587 18.48 -24.23 -28.89
C SER A 587 19.49 -25.31 -28.49
N THR A 588 20.01 -25.30 -27.25
CA THR A 588 21.07 -26.22 -26.80
C THR A 588 20.69 -27.10 -25.59
N GLY A 589 19.72 -26.66 -24.78
CA GLY A 589 19.43 -27.24 -23.48
C GLY A 589 20.46 -26.92 -22.37
N ASP A 590 21.53 -26.15 -22.63
CA ASP A 590 22.58 -25.92 -21.62
C ASP A 590 22.11 -25.01 -20.48
N LEU A 591 21.74 -25.62 -19.36
CA LEU A 591 21.39 -24.94 -18.10
C LEU A 591 22.57 -24.10 -17.56
N ALA A 592 23.82 -24.39 -17.93
CA ALA A 592 24.96 -23.56 -17.54
C ALA A 592 24.99 -22.22 -18.32
N VAL A 593 24.52 -22.16 -19.57
CA VAL A 593 24.27 -20.88 -20.27
C VAL A 593 23.20 -20.09 -19.53
N LEU A 594 22.06 -20.73 -19.22
CA LEU A 594 20.94 -20.07 -18.54
C LEU A 594 21.39 -19.51 -17.17
N LYS A 595 22.14 -20.31 -16.39
CA LYS A 595 22.74 -19.92 -15.11
C LYS A 595 23.70 -18.74 -15.25
N ARG A 596 24.60 -18.74 -16.25
CA ARG A 596 25.54 -17.63 -16.52
C ARG A 596 24.84 -16.33 -16.94
N GLY A 597 23.73 -16.41 -17.67
CA GLY A 597 23.00 -15.24 -18.17
C GLY A 597 22.03 -14.60 -17.17
N TRP A 598 21.55 -15.36 -16.18
CA TRP A 598 20.55 -14.90 -15.21
C TRP A 598 21.11 -14.61 -13.81
N LEU A 599 22.17 -15.33 -13.38
CA LEU A 599 22.74 -15.18 -12.04
C LEU A 599 23.77 -14.04 -12.01
N GLN A 600 23.46 -12.99 -11.25
CA GLN A 600 24.29 -11.80 -11.07
C GLN A 600 24.98 -11.84 -9.70
N PRO A 601 26.22 -11.35 -9.54
CA PRO A 601 26.77 -11.02 -8.22
C PRO A 601 25.89 -9.99 -7.50
N GLU A 602 25.71 -10.13 -6.18
CA GLU A 602 24.98 -9.16 -5.33
C GLU A 602 25.93 -8.51 -4.31
N SER A 603 26.69 -9.31 -3.56
CA SER A 603 27.83 -8.84 -2.76
C SER A 603 28.94 -8.25 -3.65
N ARG A 604 29.53 -7.13 -3.23
CA ARG A 604 30.72 -6.49 -3.84
C ARG A 604 31.72 -6.11 -2.77
N SER A 605 33.01 -6.14 -3.09
CA SER A 605 34.04 -5.72 -2.13
C SER A 605 34.20 -4.20 -2.08
N LEU A 606 34.73 -3.68 -0.98
CA LEU A 606 35.12 -2.28 -0.79
C LEU A 606 36.14 -1.83 -1.86
N GLU A 607 36.97 -2.74 -2.37
CA GLU A 607 37.87 -2.47 -3.50
C GLU A 607 37.06 -2.22 -4.78
N GLU A 608 36.20 -3.17 -5.18
CA GLU A 608 35.34 -3.02 -6.36
C GLU A 608 34.45 -1.77 -6.30
N MET A 609 34.01 -1.39 -5.10
CA MET A 609 33.12 -0.25 -4.87
C MET A 609 33.86 1.09 -4.91
N TYR A 610 35.07 1.21 -4.33
CA TYR A 610 35.66 2.51 -4.02
C TYR A 610 37.08 2.76 -4.55
N ASP A 611 37.86 1.72 -4.89
CA ASP A 611 39.20 1.91 -5.44
C ASP A 611 39.14 2.47 -6.88
N PRO A 612 39.77 3.63 -7.18
CA PRO A 612 39.83 4.17 -8.55
C PRO A 612 40.42 3.23 -9.60
N LEU A 613 41.36 2.32 -9.28
CA LEU A 613 41.90 1.37 -10.24
C LEU A 613 41.08 0.09 -10.34
N ALA A 614 40.54 -0.44 -9.23
CA ALA A 614 39.58 -1.54 -9.32
C ALA A 614 38.30 -1.10 -10.06
N ALA A 615 37.83 0.13 -9.84
CA ALA A 615 36.77 0.74 -10.63
C ALA A 615 37.16 0.96 -12.10
N ARG A 616 38.44 1.20 -12.44
CA ARG A 616 38.92 1.22 -13.84
C ARG A 616 38.98 -0.18 -14.45
N SER A 617 39.49 -1.20 -13.75
CA SER A 617 39.56 -2.57 -14.26
C SER A 617 38.19 -3.24 -14.32
N VAL A 618 37.31 -2.94 -13.36
CA VAL A 618 35.88 -3.25 -13.47
C VAL A 618 35.28 -2.45 -14.62
N HIS A 619 35.58 -1.16 -14.82
CA HIS A 619 35.18 -0.47 -16.06
C HIS A 619 35.91 -0.93 -17.35
N ASP A 620 36.81 -1.92 -17.28
CA ASP A 620 37.39 -2.66 -18.42
C ASP A 620 36.87 -4.11 -18.56
N SER A 621 36.30 -4.70 -17.50
CA SER A 621 35.53 -5.96 -17.58
C SER A 621 34.03 -5.70 -17.79
N ASP A 622 33.44 -4.80 -17.02
CA ASP A 622 32.28 -3.96 -17.35
C ASP A 622 32.64 -2.80 -18.32
N ALA A 623 33.80 -2.83 -19.00
CA ALA A 623 33.77 -2.34 -20.38
C ALA A 623 32.83 -3.22 -21.23
N THR A 624 32.46 -4.43 -20.83
CA THR A 624 31.29 -5.15 -21.38
C THR A 624 29.93 -4.64 -20.87
N ALA A 625 29.92 -3.55 -20.08
CA ALA A 625 28.75 -2.69 -19.87
C ALA A 625 28.86 -1.40 -20.69
N GLY A 626 30.04 -0.78 -20.77
CA GLY A 626 30.28 0.35 -21.69
C GLY A 626 30.09 -0.04 -23.17
N SER A 627 30.89 -0.99 -23.65
CA SER A 627 30.77 -1.60 -24.99
C SER A 627 29.56 -2.53 -25.11
N GLY A 628 29.00 -3.04 -24.00
CA GLY A 628 27.75 -3.81 -24.01
C GLY A 628 26.51 -2.94 -24.25
N ILE A 629 26.51 -1.70 -23.75
CA ILE A 629 25.51 -0.69 -24.14
C ILE A 629 25.75 -0.27 -25.59
N SER A 630 27.01 -0.06 -26.03
CA SER A 630 27.31 0.20 -27.44
C SER A 630 26.99 -0.99 -28.37
N SER A 631 27.00 -2.24 -27.89
CA SER A 631 26.56 -3.42 -28.66
C SER A 631 25.04 -3.57 -28.72
N ILE A 632 24.28 -2.67 -28.08
CA ILE A 632 22.83 -2.53 -28.24
C ILE A 632 22.56 -1.12 -28.80
N PRO A 633 22.68 -0.90 -30.13
CA PRO A 633 22.68 0.44 -30.73
C PRO A 633 21.49 1.32 -30.33
N ALA A 634 20.30 0.73 -30.15
CA ALA A 634 19.10 1.45 -29.73
C ALA A 634 19.16 2.02 -28.29
N ILE A 635 19.92 1.40 -27.37
CA ILE A 635 20.17 1.95 -26.03
C ILE A 635 21.23 3.06 -26.14
N HIS A 636 22.31 2.82 -26.89
CA HIS A 636 23.39 3.78 -27.09
C HIS A 636 22.89 5.10 -27.71
N GLU A 637 22.22 5.03 -28.87
CA GLU A 637 21.64 6.19 -29.58
C GLU A 637 20.62 6.95 -28.72
N ARG A 638 19.88 6.23 -27.86
CA ARG A 638 18.94 6.85 -26.90
C ARG A 638 19.65 7.57 -25.76
N MET A 639 20.79 7.07 -25.28
CA MET A 639 21.61 7.75 -24.28
C MET A 639 22.29 9.00 -24.85
N GLU A 640 22.87 8.92 -26.06
CA GLU A 640 23.50 10.05 -26.73
C GLU A 640 22.49 11.18 -26.99
N ARG A 641 21.33 10.86 -27.57
CA ARG A 641 20.24 11.80 -27.86
C ARG A 641 19.67 12.49 -26.61
N LEU A 642 19.83 11.90 -25.43
CA LEU A 642 19.39 12.48 -24.15
C LEU A 642 20.53 13.16 -23.37
N GLY A 643 21.73 13.26 -23.95
CA GLY A 643 22.87 13.99 -23.38
C GLY A 643 23.54 13.30 -22.20
N ALA A 644 23.58 11.97 -22.17
CA ALA A 644 24.24 11.21 -21.11
C ALA A 644 25.78 11.26 -21.22
N VAL A 645 26.42 12.10 -20.39
CA VAL A 645 27.87 12.07 -20.17
C VAL A 645 28.20 11.08 -19.04
N LYS A 646 29.32 10.35 -19.16
CA LYS A 646 29.75 9.32 -18.19
C LYS A 646 29.94 9.88 -16.76
N SER A 647 29.79 8.99 -15.77
CA SER A 647 30.15 9.16 -14.35
C SER A 647 29.22 10.08 -13.53
N VAL A 648 28.09 9.50 -13.13
CA VAL A 648 27.56 9.56 -11.75
C VAL A 648 27.47 8.10 -11.29
N ASP A 649 27.78 7.79 -10.02
CA ASP A 649 27.61 6.43 -9.52
C ASP A 649 26.12 6.09 -9.37
N VAL A 650 25.65 5.22 -10.26
CA VAL A 650 24.25 4.90 -10.47
C VAL A 650 23.64 4.21 -9.25
N ARG A 651 24.44 3.39 -8.55
CA ARG A 651 23.93 2.41 -7.59
C ARG A 651 23.65 2.99 -6.20
N MET A 652 24.16 4.19 -5.89
CA MET A 652 23.76 4.90 -4.66
C MET A 652 22.26 5.25 -4.62
N ALA A 653 21.60 5.33 -5.79
CA ALA A 653 20.17 5.59 -5.91
C ALA A 653 19.31 4.33 -6.17
N GLU A 654 19.91 3.14 -6.13
CA GLU A 654 19.23 1.86 -6.34
C GLU A 654 18.26 1.56 -5.17
N GLU A 655 16.97 1.53 -5.50
CA GLU A 655 15.90 1.03 -4.63
C GLU A 655 15.45 -0.30 -5.24
N GLN A 656 15.41 -1.39 -4.46
CA GLN A 656 15.08 -2.73 -4.96
C GLN A 656 14.05 -3.42 -4.05
N GLU A 657 13.02 -4.04 -4.62
CA GLU A 657 12.10 -4.90 -3.85
C GLU A 657 12.73 -6.29 -3.73
N ARG A 658 12.94 -6.76 -2.50
CA ARG A 658 13.82 -7.91 -2.23
C ARG A 658 13.03 -9.12 -1.71
N GLU A 659 12.96 -10.20 -2.48
CA GLU A 659 12.31 -11.45 -2.05
C GLU A 659 13.32 -12.36 -1.32
N VAL A 660 13.06 -12.61 -0.03
CA VAL A 660 13.88 -13.52 0.80
C VAL A 660 13.09 -14.80 1.14
N HIS A 661 13.76 -15.95 1.16
CA HIS A 661 13.12 -17.27 1.22
C HIS A 661 12.43 -17.62 2.57
N ARG A 662 12.32 -16.66 3.51
CA ARG A 662 11.61 -16.77 4.79
C ARG A 662 11.02 -15.41 5.18
N GLU A 663 9.76 -15.21 4.84
CA GLU A 663 8.93 -14.11 5.35
C GLU A 663 7.73 -14.70 6.10
N PHE A 664 7.30 -14.06 7.20
CA PHE A 664 6.15 -14.49 8.00
C PHE A 664 4.93 -13.62 7.63
N GLU A 665 4.22 -14.00 6.57
CA GLU A 665 2.90 -13.42 6.27
C GLU A 665 1.82 -14.06 7.16
N GLN A 666 1.10 -13.25 7.95
CA GLN A 666 0.01 -13.72 8.81
C GLN A 666 -1.35 -13.61 8.10
N GLU A 667 -1.59 -14.47 7.10
CA GLU A 667 -2.85 -14.48 6.38
C GLU A 667 -4.04 -14.88 7.27
N ARG A 668 -5.11 -14.07 7.26
CA ARG A 668 -6.40 -14.44 7.83
C ARG A 668 -7.16 -15.32 6.86
N GLN A 669 -7.03 -16.64 6.99
CA GLN A 669 -7.83 -17.57 6.20
C GLN A 669 -9.33 -17.32 6.38
N VAL A 670 -10.03 -17.10 5.26
CA VAL A 670 -11.49 -17.03 5.20
C VAL A 670 -11.99 -18.43 4.84
N GLU A 671 -12.45 -19.16 5.85
CA GLU A 671 -13.19 -20.40 5.63
C GLU A 671 -14.42 -20.12 4.76
N ARG A 672 -14.59 -20.91 3.70
CA ARG A 672 -15.70 -20.77 2.74
C ARG A 672 -16.70 -21.89 2.98
N PRO A 673 -18.02 -21.63 2.84
CA PRO A 673 -19.03 -22.68 2.91
C PRO A 673 -18.70 -23.85 1.97
N PRO A 674 -19.02 -25.11 2.35
CA PRO A 674 -18.67 -26.29 1.58
C PRO A 674 -19.26 -26.27 0.16
N LYS A 675 -18.75 -27.13 -0.72
CA LYS A 675 -19.35 -27.35 -2.04
C LYS A 675 -20.59 -28.22 -1.88
N VAL A 676 -21.71 -27.77 -2.42
CA VAL A 676 -23.01 -28.47 -2.39
C VAL A 676 -23.57 -28.52 -3.81
N HIS A 677 -24.39 -29.52 -4.14
CA HIS A 677 -25.04 -29.60 -5.44
C HIS A 677 -26.14 -28.52 -5.56
N PRO A 678 -26.18 -27.74 -6.66
CA PRO A 678 -27.22 -26.75 -6.88
C PRO A 678 -28.57 -27.43 -7.15
N ALA A 679 -29.65 -26.75 -6.77
CA ALA A 679 -31.00 -27.18 -7.14
C ALA A 679 -31.24 -27.06 -8.66
N LEU A 680 -32.11 -27.91 -9.21
CA LEU A 680 -32.56 -27.79 -10.60
C LEU A 680 -33.57 -26.65 -10.74
N HIS A 681 -33.32 -25.76 -11.70
CA HIS A 681 -34.18 -24.61 -11.98
C HIS A 681 -35.43 -24.99 -12.78
N ALA A 682 -36.58 -24.39 -12.45
CA ALA A 682 -37.84 -24.59 -13.15
C ALA A 682 -38.78 -23.38 -13.01
N ILE A 683 -39.51 -23.05 -14.10
CA ILE A 683 -40.56 -22.00 -14.08
C ILE A 683 -41.91 -22.69 -13.97
N HIS A 684 -42.52 -22.65 -12.78
CA HIS A 684 -43.79 -23.33 -12.51
C HIS A 684 -45.01 -22.66 -13.20
N GLU A 685 -46.08 -23.42 -13.41
CA GLU A 685 -47.28 -22.90 -14.08
C GLU A 685 -48.06 -21.89 -13.22
N ASP A 686 -47.95 -21.98 -11.89
CA ASP A 686 -48.56 -21.00 -10.98
C ASP A 686 -47.99 -19.58 -11.16
N ILE A 687 -46.68 -19.46 -11.41
CA ILE A 687 -46.03 -18.14 -11.60
C ILE A 687 -46.27 -17.61 -13.02
N ARG A 688 -46.45 -18.48 -14.01
CA ARG A 688 -46.97 -18.11 -15.35
C ARG A 688 -48.40 -17.59 -15.26
N THR A 689 -49.28 -18.33 -14.59
CA THR A 689 -50.67 -17.93 -14.31
C THR A 689 -50.73 -16.59 -13.59
N PHE A 690 -49.84 -16.32 -12.62
CA PHE A 690 -49.74 -15.01 -11.97
C PHE A 690 -49.32 -13.90 -12.94
N VAL A 691 -48.32 -14.11 -13.80
CA VAL A 691 -47.89 -13.14 -14.82
C VAL A 691 -49.00 -12.87 -15.85
N GLU A 692 -49.78 -13.88 -16.21
CA GLU A 692 -50.83 -13.78 -17.25
C GLU A 692 -52.19 -13.30 -16.75
N THR A 693 -52.49 -13.40 -15.45
CA THR A 693 -53.81 -13.05 -14.87
C THR A 693 -53.76 -12.03 -13.72
N GLY A 694 -52.56 -11.77 -13.17
CA GLY A 694 -52.37 -10.93 -11.97
C GLY A 694 -52.86 -11.57 -10.66
N LYS A 695 -53.26 -12.85 -10.68
CA LYS A 695 -53.81 -13.60 -9.54
C LYS A 695 -53.01 -14.88 -9.29
N ILE A 696 -52.82 -15.23 -8.02
CA ILE A 696 -52.15 -16.46 -7.61
C ILE A 696 -53.21 -17.57 -7.46
N PRO A 697 -52.96 -18.80 -7.95
CA PRO A 697 -53.82 -19.96 -7.66
C PRO A 697 -53.88 -20.22 -6.15
N GLY A 698 -55.08 -20.19 -5.57
CA GLY A 698 -55.28 -20.32 -4.11
C GLY A 698 -54.88 -21.67 -3.48
N SER A 699 -54.45 -22.63 -4.29
CA SER A 699 -53.92 -23.93 -3.89
C SER A 699 -52.44 -24.14 -4.27
N SER A 700 -51.73 -23.08 -4.67
CA SER A 700 -50.31 -23.18 -5.06
C SER A 700 -49.46 -23.67 -3.89
N LYS A 701 -48.59 -24.66 -4.18
CA LYS A 701 -47.50 -25.09 -3.30
C LYS A 701 -46.14 -24.52 -3.72
N HIS A 702 -46.12 -23.77 -4.82
CA HIS A 702 -44.90 -23.26 -5.46
C HIS A 702 -44.65 -21.77 -5.19
N ILE A 703 -45.63 -21.06 -4.63
CA ILE A 703 -45.49 -19.71 -4.13
C ILE A 703 -45.73 -19.74 -2.62
N LEU A 704 -44.71 -19.38 -1.85
CA LEU A 704 -44.62 -19.52 -0.39
C LEU A 704 -44.43 -18.14 0.26
N PRO A 705 -44.74 -17.93 1.55
CA PRO A 705 -44.35 -16.73 2.28
C PRO A 705 -42.82 -16.56 2.31
N LEU A 706 -42.31 -15.35 2.07
CA LEU A 706 -40.88 -15.03 1.98
C LEU A 706 -40.13 -15.39 3.28
N PHE A 707 -40.76 -15.20 4.43
CA PHE A 707 -40.21 -15.53 5.76
C PHE A 707 -40.31 -17.02 6.13
N SER A 708 -40.81 -17.92 5.26
CA SER A 708 -40.86 -19.37 5.53
C SER A 708 -39.54 -19.97 6.06
N PRO A 709 -38.32 -19.59 5.56
CA PRO A 709 -37.05 -20.10 6.07
C PRO A 709 -36.71 -19.70 7.51
N THR A 710 -37.50 -18.80 8.12
CA THR A 710 -37.33 -18.26 9.49
C THR A 710 -38.47 -18.61 10.43
N GLY A 711 -39.58 -19.19 9.91
CA GLY A 711 -40.81 -19.43 10.65
C GLY A 711 -41.66 -18.18 10.98
N LEU A 712 -41.15 -16.96 10.79
CA LEU A 712 -41.80 -15.72 11.24
C LEU A 712 -43.14 -15.40 10.55
N ASN A 713 -43.41 -16.00 9.39
CA ASN A 713 -44.58 -15.62 8.59
C ASN A 713 -45.91 -15.82 9.33
N LYS A 714 -46.08 -16.89 10.12
CA LYS A 714 -47.34 -17.15 10.85
C LYS A 714 -47.68 -16.07 11.88
N GLU A 715 -46.66 -15.40 12.42
CA GLU A 715 -46.86 -14.29 13.36
C GLU A 715 -47.11 -12.99 12.58
N LEU A 716 -46.38 -12.73 11.49
CA LEU A 716 -46.62 -11.58 10.60
C LEU A 716 -48.03 -11.58 9.97
N ASP A 717 -48.47 -12.72 9.44
CA ASP A 717 -49.76 -12.94 8.77
C ASP A 717 -50.98 -12.80 9.73
N SER A 718 -50.78 -12.53 11.02
CA SER A 718 -51.81 -12.50 12.06
C SER A 718 -52.41 -11.12 12.39
N MET A 719 -51.91 -10.04 11.77
CA MET A 719 -52.33 -8.67 12.07
C MET A 719 -53.24 -8.04 11.01
N GLU A 720 -54.31 -7.36 11.42
CA GLU A 720 -55.15 -6.60 10.49
C GLU A 720 -54.43 -5.40 9.83
N GLU A 721 -53.39 -4.84 10.46
CA GLU A 721 -52.55 -3.77 9.87
C GLU A 721 -51.48 -4.29 8.87
N TRP A 722 -51.13 -5.59 8.91
CA TRP A 722 -50.09 -6.19 8.07
C TRP A 722 -50.72 -7.30 7.23
N PRO A 723 -51.15 -7.01 5.97
CA PRO A 723 -51.63 -8.05 5.07
C PRO A 723 -50.53 -9.09 4.78
N PRO A 724 -50.89 -10.28 4.26
CA PRO A 724 -49.99 -11.42 4.20
C PRO A 724 -48.59 -11.11 3.66
N SER A 725 -47.59 -11.70 4.30
CA SER A 725 -46.16 -11.54 4.02
C SER A 725 -45.88 -11.51 2.51
N PRO A 726 -44.91 -10.69 2.03
CA PRO A 726 -44.35 -10.84 0.70
C PRO A 726 -44.11 -12.31 0.37
N LEU A 727 -44.35 -12.71 -0.86
CA LEU A 727 -44.26 -14.10 -1.29
C LEU A 727 -42.94 -14.36 -2.02
N THR A 728 -42.61 -15.63 -2.21
CA THR A 728 -41.44 -16.09 -2.95
C THR A 728 -41.75 -17.38 -3.71
N THR A 729 -41.05 -17.63 -4.81
CA THR A 729 -41.16 -18.90 -5.53
C THR A 729 -40.31 -20.00 -4.89
N THR A 730 -40.71 -21.26 -5.08
CA THR A 730 -39.90 -22.42 -4.70
C THR A 730 -38.54 -22.44 -5.41
N ASP A 731 -38.45 -21.97 -6.67
CA ASP A 731 -37.16 -21.84 -7.35
C ASP A 731 -36.25 -20.84 -6.62
N PHE A 732 -36.75 -19.66 -6.21
CA PHE A 732 -35.94 -18.70 -5.43
C PHE A 732 -35.49 -19.27 -4.08
N ALA A 733 -36.40 -19.94 -3.35
CA ALA A 733 -36.14 -20.43 -2.00
C ALA A 733 -35.23 -21.66 -1.95
N ILE A 734 -35.29 -22.55 -2.96
CA ILE A 734 -34.54 -23.80 -2.99
C ILE A 734 -33.24 -23.58 -3.79
N THR A 735 -32.11 -23.54 -3.08
CA THR A 735 -30.81 -23.15 -3.65
C THR A 735 -29.87 -24.33 -3.87
N THR A 736 -30.00 -25.37 -3.06
CA THR A 736 -29.21 -26.62 -3.10
C THR A 736 -30.15 -27.82 -3.20
N ALA A 737 -29.68 -28.92 -3.78
CA ALA A 737 -30.48 -30.12 -4.02
C ALA A 737 -31.06 -30.74 -2.73
N ASP A 738 -30.33 -30.63 -1.62
CA ASP A 738 -30.69 -31.20 -0.31
C ASP A 738 -31.54 -30.26 0.57
N SER A 739 -31.94 -29.08 0.04
CA SER A 739 -32.70 -28.07 0.80
C SER A 739 -34.18 -28.07 0.44
N ASN A 740 -35.04 -28.16 1.46
CA ASN A 740 -36.49 -27.99 1.30
C ASN A 740 -36.95 -26.52 1.23
N GLY A 741 -36.02 -25.55 1.23
CA GLY A 741 -36.35 -24.11 1.23
C GLY A 741 -36.96 -23.58 2.54
N LEU A 742 -36.96 -24.39 3.60
CA LEU A 742 -37.58 -24.11 4.90
C LEU A 742 -36.56 -23.76 6.01
N ALA A 743 -35.30 -23.52 5.66
CA ALA A 743 -34.24 -23.15 6.61
C ALA A 743 -33.27 -22.13 6.00
N LEU A 744 -32.65 -21.31 6.85
CA LEU A 744 -31.58 -20.40 6.47
C LEU A 744 -30.28 -21.16 6.11
N THR A 745 -29.54 -20.67 5.11
CA THR A 745 -28.26 -21.25 4.66
C THR A 745 -27.32 -20.19 4.09
N ASP A 746 -26.02 -20.49 3.94
CA ASP A 746 -25.04 -19.61 3.27
C ASP A 746 -25.32 -19.36 1.78
N TYR A 747 -26.22 -20.14 1.18
CA TYR A 747 -26.53 -20.14 -0.25
C TYR A 747 -27.75 -19.27 -0.60
N LEU A 748 -28.32 -18.55 0.39
CA LEU A 748 -29.42 -17.60 0.20
C LEU A 748 -29.20 -16.66 -0.99
N ARG A 749 -30.08 -16.75 -1.99
CA ARG A 749 -30.03 -15.90 -3.20
C ARG A 749 -30.33 -14.43 -2.85
N PRO A 750 -29.66 -13.46 -3.46
CA PRO A 750 -29.94 -12.04 -3.23
C PRO A 750 -31.34 -11.70 -3.76
N VAL A 751 -32.10 -10.93 -2.98
CA VAL A 751 -33.40 -10.39 -3.40
C VAL A 751 -33.11 -9.27 -4.41
N ASN A 752 -33.28 -9.56 -5.70
CA ASN A 752 -33.01 -8.63 -6.80
C ASN A 752 -34.22 -8.43 -7.74
N TRP A 753 -35.06 -9.45 -7.89
CA TRP A 753 -36.15 -9.51 -8.87
C TRP A 753 -37.48 -9.73 -8.16
N ILE A 754 -38.42 -8.80 -8.37
CA ILE A 754 -39.69 -8.77 -7.64
C ILE A 754 -40.83 -8.51 -8.62
N LEU A 755 -41.82 -9.41 -8.68
CA LEU A 755 -43.08 -9.16 -9.36
C LEU A 755 -44.08 -8.48 -8.41
N SER A 756 -44.89 -7.54 -8.92
CA SER A 756 -46.10 -7.05 -8.25
C SER A 756 -47.32 -7.18 -9.16
N SER A 757 -48.50 -7.39 -8.58
CA SER A 757 -49.76 -7.32 -9.33
C SER A 757 -50.16 -5.87 -9.62
N ARG A 758 -50.80 -5.65 -10.77
CA ARG A 758 -51.47 -4.40 -11.16
C ARG A 758 -52.97 -4.42 -10.84
N SER A 759 -53.50 -5.56 -10.37
CA SER A 759 -54.88 -5.71 -9.91
C SER A 759 -55.05 -5.01 -8.55
N GLY A 760 -55.47 -3.74 -8.57
CA GLY A 760 -55.57 -2.83 -7.41
C GLY A 760 -56.56 -3.21 -6.28
N LYS A 761 -56.88 -4.50 -6.14
CA LYS A 761 -57.59 -5.07 -4.97
C LYS A 761 -56.68 -5.91 -4.06
N MET A 762 -55.46 -6.26 -4.48
CA MET A 762 -54.46 -6.94 -3.64
C MET A 762 -53.06 -6.45 -3.99
N ASN A 763 -52.31 -5.96 -2.99
CA ASN A 763 -50.90 -5.54 -3.15
C ASN A 763 -49.95 -6.74 -3.16
N THR A 764 -50.27 -7.78 -3.94
CA THR A 764 -49.49 -9.02 -4.01
C THR A 764 -48.11 -8.75 -4.61
N VAL A 765 -47.06 -9.13 -3.86
CA VAL A 765 -45.66 -9.01 -4.25
C VAL A 765 -44.97 -10.37 -4.13
N VAL A 766 -44.22 -10.78 -5.15
CA VAL A 766 -43.56 -12.09 -5.25
C VAL A 766 -42.09 -11.92 -5.63
N VAL A 767 -41.18 -12.37 -4.76
CA VAL A 767 -39.75 -12.48 -5.06
C VAL A 767 -39.51 -13.71 -5.95
N ILE A 768 -38.80 -13.52 -7.06
CA ILE A 768 -38.52 -14.58 -8.05
C ILE A 768 -37.02 -14.74 -8.27
N SER A 769 -36.60 -15.88 -8.82
CA SER A 769 -35.19 -16.11 -9.11
C SER A 769 -34.70 -15.36 -10.36
N PRO A 770 -33.37 -15.18 -10.54
CA PRO A 770 -32.81 -14.67 -11.79
C PRO A 770 -33.15 -15.55 -13.01
N TYR A 771 -33.33 -16.86 -12.81
CA TYR A 771 -33.72 -17.79 -13.87
C TYR A 771 -35.17 -17.58 -14.31
N GLU A 772 -36.09 -17.50 -13.33
CA GLU A 772 -37.50 -17.19 -13.57
C GLU A 772 -37.66 -15.80 -14.17
N ALA A 773 -36.95 -14.79 -13.65
CA ALA A 773 -36.99 -13.42 -14.17
C ALA A 773 -36.59 -13.37 -15.65
N ASN A 774 -35.52 -14.08 -16.04
CA ASN A 774 -35.07 -14.17 -17.42
C ASN A 774 -36.11 -14.87 -18.33
N GLY A 775 -36.64 -16.02 -17.90
CA GLY A 775 -37.59 -16.80 -18.70
C GLY A 775 -39.01 -16.23 -18.78
N LEU A 776 -39.45 -15.49 -17.75
CA LEU A 776 -40.76 -14.81 -17.73
C LEU A 776 -40.73 -13.43 -18.42
N LEU A 777 -39.57 -12.79 -18.56
CA LEU A 777 -39.42 -11.45 -19.15
C LEU A 777 -40.15 -11.25 -20.50
N PRO A 778 -40.17 -12.21 -21.45
CA PRO A 778 -40.90 -12.06 -22.73
C PRO A 778 -42.43 -12.00 -22.57
N ILE A 779 -42.96 -12.61 -21.51
CA ILE A 779 -44.40 -12.63 -21.19
C ILE A 779 -44.74 -11.39 -20.34
N VAL A 780 -43.94 -11.10 -19.31
CA VAL A 780 -44.07 -9.90 -18.46
C VAL A 780 -44.12 -8.63 -19.32
N ARG A 781 -43.22 -8.47 -20.30
CA ARG A 781 -43.20 -7.33 -21.24
C ARG A 781 -44.51 -7.10 -22.01
N LYS A 782 -45.38 -8.11 -22.12
CA LYS A 782 -46.69 -8.06 -22.78
C LYS A 782 -47.86 -8.03 -21.80
N SER A 783 -47.62 -8.32 -20.52
CA SER A 783 -48.67 -8.40 -19.50
C SER A 783 -49.19 -7.02 -19.11
N GLN A 784 -50.51 -6.91 -19.00
CA GLN A 784 -51.18 -5.75 -18.40
C GLN A 784 -51.42 -5.94 -16.89
N TYR A 785 -51.13 -7.13 -16.35
CA TYR A 785 -51.55 -7.56 -15.02
C TYR A 785 -50.43 -7.57 -13.96
N VAL A 786 -49.16 -7.53 -14.37
CA VAL A 786 -48.01 -7.52 -13.44
C VAL A 786 -46.94 -6.50 -13.87
N SER A 787 -46.07 -6.14 -12.92
CA SER A 787 -44.80 -5.45 -13.17
C SER A 787 -43.65 -6.28 -12.59
N LEU A 788 -42.55 -6.46 -13.32
CA LEU A 788 -41.27 -6.90 -12.79
C LEU A 788 -40.42 -5.69 -12.40
N HIS A 789 -39.94 -5.66 -11.17
CA HIS A 789 -39.15 -4.58 -10.59
C HIS A 789 -37.72 -5.03 -10.31
N LEU A 790 -36.77 -4.12 -10.51
CA LEU A 790 -35.40 -4.26 -10.02
C LEU A 790 -35.31 -3.69 -8.59
N TYR A 791 -34.88 -4.52 -7.65
CA TYR A 791 -34.70 -4.17 -6.24
C TYR A 791 -33.27 -4.47 -5.78
N SER A 792 -32.83 -3.80 -4.70
CA SER A 792 -31.60 -4.14 -3.99
C SER A 792 -31.63 -3.55 -2.56
N PRO A 793 -31.25 -4.30 -1.51
CA PRO A 793 -31.30 -3.83 -0.13
C PRO A 793 -30.27 -2.72 0.13
N ARG A 794 -30.66 -1.72 0.92
CA ARG A 794 -29.80 -0.57 1.24
C ARG A 794 -28.73 -0.90 2.27
N VAL A 795 -27.64 -1.52 1.81
CA VAL A 795 -26.50 -1.96 2.64
C VAL A 795 -25.47 -0.86 2.94
N THR A 796 -25.64 0.35 2.40
CA THR A 796 -24.83 1.54 2.76
C THR A 796 -25.71 2.79 2.85
N ALA A 797 -25.38 3.72 3.76
CA ALA A 797 -26.19 4.92 4.00
C ALA A 797 -26.37 5.81 2.75
N THR A 798 -25.39 5.83 1.85
CA THR A 798 -25.36 6.68 0.65
C THR A 798 -26.01 6.06 -0.58
N MET A 799 -26.29 4.75 -0.57
CA MET A 799 -27.04 4.05 -1.62
C MET A 799 -28.47 4.60 -1.72
N ARG A 800 -28.95 4.76 -2.95
CA ARG A 800 -30.35 5.13 -3.24
C ARG A 800 -31.28 4.01 -2.78
N SER A 801 -32.42 4.33 -2.21
CA SER A 801 -33.47 3.34 -1.95
C SER A 801 -33.98 2.73 -3.25
N PHE A 802 -34.18 1.41 -3.23
CA PHE A 802 -34.96 0.66 -4.22
C PHE A 802 -36.28 0.16 -3.63
N SER A 803 -36.49 0.33 -2.32
CA SER A 803 -37.53 -0.36 -1.55
C SER A 803 -38.95 0.05 -1.93
N ASN A 804 -39.15 1.27 -2.44
CA ASN A 804 -40.46 1.70 -2.94
C ASN A 804 -40.89 1.00 -4.26
N LEU A 805 -40.02 0.18 -4.85
CA LEU A 805 -40.18 -0.53 -6.13
C LEU A 805 -40.44 0.37 -7.35
N THR A 806 -40.02 1.65 -7.32
CA THR A 806 -40.19 2.57 -8.47
C THR A 806 -38.87 2.89 -9.20
N PHE A 807 -37.76 2.18 -8.93
CA PHE A 807 -36.46 2.49 -9.53
C PHE A 807 -36.41 2.12 -11.03
N TYR A 808 -36.82 0.90 -11.36
CA TYR A 808 -36.93 0.39 -12.74
C TYR A 808 -37.96 -0.73 -12.77
N SER A 809 -38.93 -0.65 -13.69
CA SER A 809 -40.03 -1.62 -13.81
C SER A 809 -40.30 -1.99 -15.26
N VAL A 810 -40.72 -3.23 -15.50
CA VAL A 810 -41.03 -3.79 -16.82
C VAL A 810 -42.41 -4.45 -16.79
N PRO A 811 -43.32 -4.15 -17.74
CA PRO A 811 -43.25 -3.05 -18.71
C PRO A 811 -43.34 -1.70 -17.98
N GLU A 812 -42.74 -0.64 -18.53
CA GLU A 812 -42.64 0.66 -17.84
C GLU A 812 -44.00 1.14 -17.33
N SER A 813 -44.10 1.37 -16.03
CA SER A 813 -45.30 1.90 -15.38
C SER A 813 -45.13 3.42 -15.15
N PRO A 814 -46.15 4.25 -15.45
CA PRO A 814 -46.11 5.66 -15.08
C PRO A 814 -45.95 5.79 -13.56
N ALA A 815 -44.97 6.58 -13.11
CA ALA A 815 -44.48 6.61 -11.72
C ALA A 815 -45.49 7.13 -10.67
N GLN A 816 -46.74 7.34 -11.04
CA GLN A 816 -47.85 7.74 -10.17
C GLN A 816 -48.87 6.61 -9.90
N VAL A 817 -48.74 5.43 -10.54
CA VAL A 817 -49.80 4.40 -10.53
C VAL A 817 -49.74 3.45 -9.33
N TRP A 818 -48.54 3.06 -8.87
CA TRP A 818 -48.37 2.11 -7.74
C TRP A 818 -46.99 2.24 -7.08
N SER A 819 -46.92 1.96 -5.78
CA SER A 819 -45.67 1.79 -5.01
C SER A 819 -45.91 0.81 -3.85
N ALA A 820 -44.86 0.12 -3.40
CA ALA A 820 -44.96 -0.88 -2.34
C ALA A 820 -45.42 -0.26 -0.99
N PRO A 821 -46.47 -0.81 -0.33
CA PRO A 821 -46.89 -0.39 1.01
C PRO A 821 -45.79 -0.50 2.07
N LEU A 822 -45.87 0.31 3.13
CA LEU A 822 -44.79 0.40 4.14
C LEU A 822 -44.49 -0.93 4.84
N HIS A 823 -45.50 -1.74 5.18
CA HIS A 823 -45.30 -3.09 5.74
C HIS A 823 -44.49 -3.98 4.77
N THR A 824 -44.93 -4.08 3.51
CA THR A 824 -44.28 -4.86 2.45
C THR A 824 -42.83 -4.41 2.24
N ARG A 825 -42.57 -3.10 2.32
CA ARG A 825 -41.21 -2.53 2.24
C ARG A 825 -40.33 -3.00 3.40
N ILE A 826 -40.83 -2.88 4.63
CA ILE A 826 -40.12 -3.31 5.85
C ILE A 826 -39.78 -4.80 5.78
N GLU A 827 -40.75 -5.64 5.41
CA GLU A 827 -40.59 -7.08 5.31
C GLU A 827 -39.55 -7.48 4.24
N LEU A 828 -39.63 -6.90 3.04
CA LEU A 828 -38.63 -7.09 1.98
C LEU A 828 -37.24 -6.62 2.43
N ASN A 829 -37.15 -5.45 3.07
CA ASN A 829 -35.89 -4.85 3.51
C ASN A 829 -35.21 -5.67 4.60
N LEU A 830 -35.97 -6.14 5.62
CA LEU A 830 -35.46 -7.03 6.65
C LEU A 830 -35.00 -8.37 6.05
N PHE A 831 -35.81 -9.01 5.19
CA PHE A 831 -35.44 -10.30 4.60
C PHE A 831 -34.24 -10.22 3.64
N ALA A 832 -34.11 -9.12 2.91
CA ALA A 832 -33.02 -8.90 1.96
C ALA A 832 -31.69 -8.49 2.64
N GLY A 833 -31.72 -8.05 3.90
CA GLY A 833 -30.53 -7.64 4.65
C GLY A 833 -30.17 -6.15 4.53
N GLN A 834 -31.18 -5.28 4.45
CA GLN A 834 -31.00 -3.82 4.49
C GLN A 834 -30.40 -3.38 5.84
N LEU A 835 -29.44 -2.46 5.81
CA LEU A 835 -28.71 -2.00 7.01
C LEU A 835 -29.04 -0.55 7.41
N TYR A 836 -29.74 0.18 6.55
CA TYR A 836 -30.07 1.60 6.71
C TYR A 836 -31.52 1.88 6.27
N PHE A 837 -32.24 2.72 7.02
CA PHE A 837 -33.65 3.05 6.81
C PHE A 837 -33.85 4.24 5.88
N ASP A 838 -34.96 4.23 5.14
CA ASP A 838 -35.36 5.28 4.19
C ASP A 838 -36.03 6.47 4.87
N SER A 839 -36.82 6.23 5.91
CA SER A 839 -37.50 7.26 6.69
C SER A 839 -37.46 6.97 8.19
N ARG A 840 -37.66 8.02 9.00
CA ARG A 840 -37.84 7.88 10.45
C ARG A 840 -39.06 7.02 10.79
N GLU A 841 -40.12 7.12 9.99
CA GLU A 841 -41.32 6.28 10.07
C GLU A 841 -41.00 4.78 9.86
N GLU A 842 -40.12 4.42 8.92
CA GLU A 842 -39.69 3.03 8.72
C GLU A 842 -38.91 2.51 9.95
N TYR A 843 -38.03 3.34 10.50
CA TYR A 843 -37.30 3.04 11.74
C TYR A 843 -38.24 2.83 12.95
N GLU A 844 -39.17 3.75 13.18
CA GLU A 844 -40.14 3.69 14.30
C GLU A 844 -41.10 2.50 14.13
N ARG A 845 -41.54 2.21 12.90
CA ARG A 845 -42.39 1.05 12.58
C ARG A 845 -41.64 -0.27 12.72
N VAL A 846 -40.34 -0.34 12.43
CA VAL A 846 -39.51 -1.54 12.71
C VAL A 846 -39.28 -1.74 14.21
N CYS A 847 -39.02 -0.67 14.98
CA CYS A 847 -38.91 -0.78 16.44
C CYS A 847 -40.23 -1.25 17.07
N THR A 848 -41.37 -0.79 16.53
CA THR A 848 -42.71 -1.23 16.94
C THR A 848 -42.97 -2.69 16.55
N LEU A 849 -42.67 -3.09 15.31
CA LEU A 849 -42.83 -4.47 14.82
C LEU A 849 -42.05 -5.46 15.71
N LEU A 850 -40.80 -5.12 16.07
CA LEU A 850 -39.92 -5.95 16.89
C LEU A 850 -40.16 -5.80 18.41
N ALA A 851 -41.17 -5.03 18.84
CA ALA A 851 -41.48 -4.74 20.25
C ALA A 851 -40.28 -4.29 21.08
N LEU A 852 -39.42 -3.44 20.51
CA LEU A 852 -38.22 -2.97 21.22
C LEU A 852 -38.57 -1.92 22.27
N SER A 853 -37.80 -1.86 23.35
CA SER A 853 -37.86 -0.79 24.36
C SER A 853 -37.81 0.62 23.76
N LEU A 854 -37.13 0.79 22.61
CA LEU A 854 -37.10 2.02 21.81
C LEU A 854 -38.49 2.52 21.36
N ALA A 855 -39.48 1.63 21.22
CA ALA A 855 -40.88 1.95 20.91
C ALA A 855 -41.81 1.96 22.14
N HIS A 856 -41.29 1.56 23.32
CA HIS A 856 -42.05 1.42 24.56
C HIS A 856 -41.25 1.98 25.76
N PRO A 857 -40.99 3.31 25.80
CA PRO A 857 -40.10 3.92 26.80
C PRO A 857 -40.60 3.77 28.26
N ASP A 858 -41.91 3.61 28.47
CA ASP A 858 -42.51 3.41 29.80
C ASP A 858 -42.70 1.92 30.17
N ALA A 859 -42.08 0.98 29.43
CA ALA A 859 -42.19 -0.45 29.70
C ALA A 859 -41.58 -0.85 31.06
N ARG A 860 -42.33 -1.61 31.85
CA ARG A 860 -41.93 -2.01 33.22
C ARG A 860 -40.90 -3.13 33.29
N CYS A 861 -40.77 -3.93 32.23
CA CYS A 861 -39.74 -4.96 32.10
C CYS A 861 -39.33 -5.06 30.62
N VAL A 862 -38.05 -5.36 30.40
CA VAL A 862 -37.39 -5.45 29.09
C VAL A 862 -36.41 -6.63 29.16
N GLU A 863 -36.38 -7.47 28.14
CA GLU A 863 -35.45 -8.59 28.03
C GLU A 863 -34.02 -8.11 27.72
N VAL A 864 -33.02 -8.98 27.92
CA VAL A 864 -31.58 -8.65 27.77
C VAL A 864 -31.21 -8.19 26.36
N ASP A 865 -31.97 -8.61 25.35
CA ASP A 865 -31.82 -8.19 23.95
C ASP A 865 -32.74 -7.01 23.56
N GLY A 866 -33.39 -6.36 24.52
CA GLY A 866 -34.17 -5.14 24.33
C GLY A 866 -35.65 -5.35 23.95
N PHE A 867 -36.11 -6.59 23.82
CA PHE A 867 -37.50 -6.93 23.57
C PHE A 867 -38.42 -6.65 24.79
N VAL A 868 -39.67 -6.27 24.53
CA VAL A 868 -40.68 -5.97 25.56
C VAL A 868 -41.81 -7.01 25.49
N PRO A 869 -42.03 -7.80 26.56
CA PRO A 869 -43.14 -8.75 26.65
C PRO A 869 -44.52 -8.09 26.44
N PRO A 870 -45.52 -8.79 25.87
CA PRO A 870 -46.83 -8.22 25.51
C PRO A 870 -47.53 -7.47 26.66
N GLU A 871 -47.42 -7.98 27.88
CA GLU A 871 -48.01 -7.44 29.12
C GLU A 871 -47.40 -6.12 29.62
N HIS A 872 -46.37 -5.60 28.94
CA HIS A 872 -45.66 -4.37 29.30
C HIS A 872 -45.61 -3.32 28.17
N ARG A 873 -46.25 -3.60 27.01
CA ARG A 873 -46.30 -2.68 25.87
C ARG A 873 -47.33 -1.59 26.10
N THR A 874 -46.97 -0.33 25.83
CA THR A 874 -47.82 0.83 26.15
C THR A 874 -48.63 1.35 24.96
N LYS A 875 -48.09 1.28 23.73
CA LYS A 875 -48.80 1.58 22.47
C LYS A 875 -48.20 0.77 21.32
N GLY A 876 -49.05 0.40 20.35
CA GLY A 876 -48.66 -0.35 19.16
C GLY A 876 -48.58 -1.87 19.40
N SER A 877 -49.24 -2.65 18.55
CA SER A 877 -49.21 -4.10 18.58
C SER A 877 -48.07 -4.65 17.71
N SER A 878 -47.06 -5.27 18.33
CA SER A 878 -46.21 -6.26 17.67
C SER A 878 -46.93 -7.63 17.69
N PRO A 879 -46.84 -8.44 16.62
CA PRO A 879 -47.40 -9.78 16.60
C PRO A 879 -46.60 -10.78 17.46
N PHE A 880 -45.35 -10.44 17.79
CA PHE A 880 -44.43 -11.38 18.39
C PHE A 880 -44.68 -11.52 19.89
N ALA A 881 -44.93 -12.75 20.35
CA ALA A 881 -45.04 -13.07 21.77
C ALA A 881 -43.67 -13.23 22.46
N THR A 882 -42.62 -13.51 21.68
CA THR A 882 -41.23 -13.73 22.12
C THR A 882 -40.24 -13.00 21.20
N SER A 883 -39.05 -12.67 21.69
CA SER A 883 -38.04 -11.99 20.88
C SER A 883 -37.66 -12.77 19.61
N LYS A 884 -37.58 -12.04 18.49
CA LYS A 884 -37.12 -12.55 17.18
C LYS A 884 -35.76 -12.00 16.78
N ILE A 885 -35.11 -11.23 17.66
CA ILE A 885 -33.83 -10.56 17.42
C ILE A 885 -32.70 -11.56 17.09
N PRO A 886 -32.59 -12.74 17.73
CA PRO A 886 -31.59 -13.75 17.34
C PRO A 886 -31.76 -14.24 15.89
N VAL A 887 -32.97 -14.64 15.50
CA VAL A 887 -33.26 -15.14 14.14
C VAL A 887 -32.97 -14.07 13.07
N LEU A 888 -33.22 -12.80 13.38
CA LEU A 888 -32.84 -11.69 12.51
C LEU A 888 -31.32 -11.46 12.47
N LYS A 889 -30.60 -11.58 13.60
CA LYS A 889 -29.13 -11.50 13.60
C LYS A 889 -28.50 -12.60 12.75
N ASP A 890 -29.02 -13.82 12.80
CA ASP A 890 -28.56 -14.96 11.98
C ASP A 890 -28.82 -14.69 10.49
N LEU A 891 -30.03 -14.24 10.13
CA LEU A 891 -30.38 -13.86 8.77
C LEU A 891 -29.48 -12.73 8.24
N ILE A 892 -29.23 -11.67 9.03
CA ILE A 892 -28.32 -10.59 8.63
C ILE A 892 -26.88 -11.11 8.52
N ALA A 893 -26.40 -11.95 9.44
CA ALA A 893 -25.05 -12.53 9.38
C ALA A 893 -24.83 -13.34 8.08
N LEU A 894 -25.79 -14.17 7.69
CA LEU A 894 -25.78 -14.94 6.43
C LEU A 894 -25.88 -14.03 5.20
N ARG A 895 -26.73 -12.99 5.23
CA ARG A 895 -26.79 -11.96 4.17
C ARG A 895 -25.47 -11.20 4.03
N ARG A 896 -24.69 -11.08 5.11
CA ARG A 896 -23.41 -10.36 5.18
C ARG A 896 -22.18 -11.23 4.96
N LYS A 897 -22.30 -12.56 5.00
CA LYS A 897 -21.21 -13.54 4.78
C LYS A 897 -19.95 -13.19 5.58
N GLY A 898 -20.11 -12.97 6.88
CA GLY A 898 -19.02 -12.64 7.81
C GLY A 898 -18.60 -11.17 7.84
N MET A 899 -19.13 -10.29 6.98
CA MET A 899 -18.87 -8.84 7.08
C MET A 899 -19.65 -8.22 8.25
N GLY A 900 -18.93 -7.71 9.25
CA GLY A 900 -19.51 -7.02 10.41
C GLY A 900 -20.52 -5.91 10.01
N TYR A 901 -21.52 -5.72 10.87
CA TYR A 901 -22.65 -4.81 10.61
C TYR A 901 -23.10 -4.00 11.84
N ASP A 902 -22.50 -4.21 13.01
CA ASP A 902 -22.94 -3.66 14.31
C ASP A 902 -22.94 -2.13 14.40
N LYS A 903 -22.12 -1.47 13.57
CA LYS A 903 -22.06 0.00 13.47
C LYS A 903 -23.11 0.62 12.53
N THR A 904 -23.92 -0.19 11.85
CA THR A 904 -25.00 0.28 10.93
C THR A 904 -26.30 0.55 11.69
N GLN A 905 -27.27 1.24 11.08
CA GLN A 905 -28.53 1.57 11.77
C GLN A 905 -29.29 0.32 12.24
N LEU A 906 -29.43 -0.71 11.38
CA LEU A 906 -30.05 -1.97 11.80
C LEU A 906 -29.19 -2.72 12.84
N GLY A 907 -27.85 -2.71 12.67
CA GLY A 907 -26.92 -3.35 13.61
C GLY A 907 -26.92 -2.72 15.01
N GLN A 908 -27.14 -1.40 15.11
CA GLN A 908 -27.33 -0.71 16.38
C GLN A 908 -28.64 -1.14 17.06
N ILE A 909 -29.75 -1.18 16.30
CA ILE A 909 -31.08 -1.55 16.79
C ILE A 909 -31.14 -3.00 17.28
N LEU A 910 -30.60 -3.95 16.50
CA LEU A 910 -30.49 -5.36 16.91
C LEU A 910 -29.56 -5.54 18.14
N ASN A 911 -28.77 -4.53 18.50
CA ASN A 911 -27.93 -4.50 19.70
C ASN A 911 -28.41 -3.47 20.75
N VAL A 912 -29.71 -3.11 20.72
CA VAL A 912 -30.41 -2.24 21.70
C VAL A 912 -29.85 -0.82 21.83
N ARG A 913 -29.20 -0.30 20.78
CA ARG A 913 -28.65 1.07 20.79
C ARG A 913 -29.63 2.02 20.11
N PRO A 914 -30.10 3.08 20.79
CA PRO A 914 -30.91 4.11 20.16
C PRO A 914 -30.07 4.85 19.12
N LEU A 915 -30.65 5.13 17.95
CA LEU A 915 -30.04 6.02 16.96
C LEU A 915 -30.09 7.46 17.50
N SER A 916 -28.98 8.20 17.45
CA SER A 916 -28.97 9.62 17.81
C SER A 916 -29.77 10.46 16.80
N GLU A 917 -30.18 11.68 17.16
CA GLU A 917 -30.83 12.61 16.22
C GLU A 917 -29.98 12.92 14.97
N LYS A 918 -28.65 12.79 15.07
CA LYS A 918 -27.73 12.93 13.92
C LYS A 918 -27.74 11.69 13.00
N GLU A 919 -28.19 10.54 13.48
CA GLU A 919 -28.27 9.25 12.76
C GLU A 919 -29.68 8.89 12.28
N LEU A 920 -30.74 9.48 12.83
CA LEU A 920 -32.11 9.28 12.34
C LEU A 920 -32.27 9.77 10.89
N PRO A 921 -33.03 9.06 10.02
CA PRO A 921 -33.34 9.57 8.69
C PRO A 921 -34.12 10.88 8.78
N ARG A 922 -33.59 11.95 8.17
CA ARG A 922 -34.19 13.29 8.25
C ARG A 922 -35.59 13.31 7.65
N VAL A 923 -36.51 13.97 8.36
CA VAL A 923 -37.84 14.30 7.81
C VAL A 923 -37.67 15.20 6.59
N SER A 924 -38.29 14.82 5.48
CA SER A 924 -38.46 15.69 4.32
C SER A 924 -39.62 16.64 4.56
N SER A 925 -39.31 17.91 4.82
CA SER A 925 -40.22 19.05 4.67
C SER A 925 -40.40 19.41 3.20
#